data_AF-A0A2D4IEG2-F1
#
_entry.id   AF-A0A2D4IEG2-F1
#
_cell.length_a   1.000
_cell.length_b   1.000
_cell.length_c   1.000
_cell.angle_alpha   90.00
_cell.angle_beta   90.00
_cell.angle_gamma   90.00
#
_symmetry.space_group_name_H-M   'P 1'
#
loop_
_entity.id
_entity.type
_entity.pdbx_description
1 polymer ?
#
loop_
_entity_poly.entity_id
_entity_poly.type
_entity_poly.pdbx_seq_one_letter_code
_entity_poly.pdbx_strand_id
1 'polypeptide(L)'
;YINEKNVALINQTLESLTEYCQGPCHENQNCIATHESNGIDIITALILNDINPLGKKRMDLVLELKNNASKLLLAIMESRHDSENAERILYNMRPKELVEVIKKAYQQGEVEFEDGENGEDLAASPRNVGHNIYILAHQLARHNKELQNMLKPGGQIDGDEALEFYAKHTAQIEIVRSDRTMEQIVFPVPSICEFLTKESKLRIYYTTERDEQGSKINDFFMRSEDLFNEMNWQKKLRAQHILYWCSRNMSFWSSISFNLAVLMNLLVAFFYPFKGIKGGTLEPHLSGLLWTAMLISLAIVIALPKPHGIRALIASTILRLIFSVGLQPTLFLLGAFNVCNKIIFLMSFVGNCGTFTRGYRAMILDVEFLYHLLYLLICAMGLFVHEFFYSLLLFDLVYREETLLNVIKSVTRNGRSIILTAVLALILVYLFSIVGYLFFKDDFILEVDKLPNETLLPDQHNEIGEPMTREFLYSNVCKIEDGENCSSVIPSTELASEESEEDKEHTCETLLMCIITVLSHGLRSGGGVGDVLRKPSKEEPLFAARVIYDLLFFFMVIIIVLNLIFGVIIDTFADLRSEKQKKEEILKTTCFICGLERDKFDNKTVTFEEHIKEEHNMWHYLCFIVLVKVKDSTEYTGPESYVAEMIKERNLDWFPRMRAMSLVSSDSEGEQNELRNLQEKLDSTMKLVSNLSSQLTELKDQMTEQRKQKQRIGLLGHPPINVNPQQPA
;
A
#
# COMPACT_ATOMS: atom_id res chain seq x y z
N TYR A 1 -24.73 12.33 -49.80
CA TYR A 1 -24.91 10.87 -49.79
C TYR A 1 -25.43 10.38 -48.44
N ILE A 2 -24.85 10.81 -47.33
CA ILE A 2 -25.36 10.54 -45.99
C ILE A 2 -26.48 11.54 -45.66
N ASN A 3 -27.61 11.03 -45.17
CA ASN A 3 -28.77 11.82 -44.74
C ASN A 3 -29.52 11.09 -43.61
N GLU A 4 -30.50 11.75 -43.02
CA GLU A 4 -31.26 11.23 -41.87
C GLU A 4 -32.00 9.91 -42.14
N LYS A 5 -32.31 9.59 -43.41
CA LYS A 5 -33.03 8.35 -43.76
C LYS A 5 -32.13 7.14 -43.91
N ASN A 6 -30.84 7.33 -44.21
CA ASN A 6 -29.92 6.20 -44.48
C ASN A 6 -28.80 6.06 -43.44
N VAL A 7 -28.62 7.02 -42.54
CA VAL A 7 -27.57 6.97 -41.50
C VAL A 7 -27.67 5.72 -40.62
N ALA A 8 -28.87 5.30 -40.23
CA ALA A 8 -29.06 4.09 -39.40
C ALA A 8 -28.54 2.82 -40.10
N LEU A 9 -28.73 2.69 -41.42
CA LEU A 9 -28.21 1.55 -42.18
C LEU A 9 -26.69 1.58 -42.23
N ILE A 10 -26.09 2.77 -42.32
CA ILE A 10 -24.63 2.93 -42.31
C ILE A 10 -24.07 2.54 -40.94
N ASN A 11 -24.69 2.98 -39.84
CA ASN A 11 -24.29 2.58 -38.48
C ASN A 11 -24.32 1.06 -38.32
N GLN A 12 -25.43 0.41 -38.69
CA GLN A 12 -25.54 -1.06 -38.63
C GLN A 12 -24.45 -1.75 -39.46
N THR A 13 -24.10 -1.19 -40.62
CA THR A 13 -23.03 -1.73 -41.47
C THR A 13 -21.67 -1.62 -40.78
N LEU A 14 -21.36 -0.47 -40.18
CA LEU A 14 -20.11 -0.25 -39.44
C LEU A 14 -20.01 -1.17 -38.22
N GLU A 15 -21.09 -1.34 -37.46
CA GLU A 15 -21.15 -2.25 -36.32
C GLU A 15 -20.92 -3.70 -36.76
N SER A 16 -21.61 -4.15 -37.82
CA SER A 16 -21.44 -5.52 -38.34
C SER A 16 -20.01 -5.77 -38.82
N LEU A 17 -19.39 -4.78 -39.49
CA LEU A 17 -17.98 -4.87 -39.89
C LEU A 17 -17.04 -4.88 -38.68
N THR A 18 -17.38 -4.18 -37.60
CA THR A 18 -16.60 -4.17 -36.36
C THR A 18 -16.59 -5.58 -35.76
N GLU A 19 -17.77 -6.21 -35.63
CA GLU A 19 -17.89 -7.58 -35.12
C GLU A 19 -17.14 -8.63 -35.98
N TYR A 20 -17.03 -8.43 -37.28
CA TYR A 20 -16.22 -9.32 -38.14
C TYR A 20 -14.71 -9.21 -37.91
N CYS A 21 -14.24 -8.08 -37.38
CA CYS A 21 -12.83 -7.83 -37.09
C CYS A 21 -12.47 -7.95 -35.62
N GLN A 22 -13.44 -7.83 -34.71
CA GLN A 22 -13.25 -7.80 -33.27
C GLN A 22 -12.84 -9.17 -32.73
N GLY A 23 -11.80 -9.19 -31.89
CA GLY A 23 -11.06 -10.40 -31.55
C GLY A 23 -9.82 -10.57 -32.43
N PRO A 24 -8.88 -11.47 -32.10
CA PRO A 24 -7.72 -11.68 -32.97
C PRO A 24 -8.15 -12.40 -34.25
N CYS A 25 -8.61 -11.65 -35.26
CA CYS A 25 -8.97 -12.15 -36.58
C CYS A 25 -8.16 -11.41 -37.67
N HIS A 26 -6.87 -11.70 -37.72
CA HIS A 26 -5.92 -11.03 -38.61
C HIS A 26 -6.31 -11.12 -40.09
N GLU A 27 -6.94 -12.22 -40.51
CA GLU A 27 -7.40 -12.44 -41.89
C GLU A 27 -8.50 -11.45 -42.29
N ASN A 28 -9.56 -11.30 -41.48
CA ASN A 28 -10.65 -10.38 -41.78
C ASN A 28 -10.18 -8.93 -41.72
N GLN A 29 -9.34 -8.58 -40.73
CA GLN A 29 -8.74 -7.26 -40.62
C GLN A 29 -7.98 -6.89 -41.90
N ASN A 30 -7.13 -7.79 -42.41
CA ASN A 30 -6.39 -7.58 -43.66
C ASN A 30 -7.33 -7.48 -44.86
N CYS A 31 -8.31 -8.37 -44.97
CA CYS A 31 -9.29 -8.34 -46.06
C CYS A 31 -9.99 -6.98 -46.16
N ILE A 32 -10.39 -6.37 -45.04
CA ILE A 32 -11.03 -5.05 -45.04
C ILE A 32 -10.02 -3.94 -45.37
N ALA A 33 -8.82 -3.99 -44.81
CA ALA A 33 -7.80 -2.96 -44.99
C ALA A 33 -7.25 -2.89 -46.43
N THR A 34 -7.06 -4.05 -47.08
CA THR A 34 -6.42 -4.15 -48.39
C THR A 34 -7.40 -4.42 -49.54
N HIS A 35 -8.71 -4.36 -49.30
CA HIS A 35 -9.70 -4.62 -50.35
C HIS A 35 -9.56 -3.64 -51.52
N GLU A 36 -9.72 -4.14 -52.75
CA GLU A 36 -9.54 -3.36 -53.99
C GLU A 36 -10.49 -2.15 -54.11
N SER A 37 -11.64 -2.18 -53.42
CA SER A 37 -12.59 -1.07 -53.39
C SER A 37 -12.12 0.13 -52.55
N ASN A 38 -11.02 0.00 -51.81
CA ASN A 38 -10.50 1.02 -50.90
C ASN A 38 -11.54 1.51 -49.88
N GLY A 39 -12.36 0.60 -49.34
CA GLY A 39 -13.42 0.92 -48.38
C GLY A 39 -12.93 1.64 -47.11
N ILE A 40 -11.68 1.41 -46.71
CA ILE A 40 -11.05 2.06 -45.54
C ILE A 40 -10.94 3.59 -45.70
N ASP A 41 -10.87 4.08 -46.94
CA ASP A 41 -10.79 5.51 -47.23
C ASP A 41 -12.12 6.20 -46.93
N ILE A 42 -13.23 5.49 -47.12
CA ILE A 42 -14.57 5.97 -46.77
C ILE A 42 -14.69 6.08 -45.24
N ILE A 43 -14.19 5.09 -44.50
CA ILE A 43 -14.23 5.09 -43.02
C ILE A 43 -13.39 6.26 -42.48
N THR A 44 -12.19 6.45 -43.03
CA THR A 44 -11.31 7.59 -42.69
C THR A 44 -11.99 8.94 -42.97
N ALA A 45 -12.69 9.04 -44.11
CA ALA A 45 -13.43 10.25 -44.50
C ALA A 45 -14.62 10.55 -43.57
N LEU A 46 -15.29 9.53 -43.00
CA LEU A 46 -16.38 9.72 -42.03
C LEU A 46 -15.90 10.41 -40.75
N ILE A 47 -14.66 10.13 -40.32
CA ILE A 47 -14.07 10.73 -39.12
C ILE A 47 -13.60 12.16 -39.40
N LEU A 48 -12.82 12.36 -40.48
CA LEU A 48 -12.15 13.62 -40.75
C LEU A 48 -13.09 14.72 -41.28
N ASN A 49 -14.06 14.37 -42.12
CA ASN A 49 -14.87 15.36 -42.81
C ASN A 49 -16.11 15.78 -42.00
N ASP A 50 -16.53 17.03 -42.18
CA ASP A 50 -17.82 17.52 -41.67
C ASP A 50 -18.98 17.00 -42.54
N ILE A 51 -19.91 16.25 -41.94
CA ILE A 51 -21.05 15.64 -42.64
C ILE A 51 -22.20 16.65 -42.78
N ASN A 52 -22.12 17.51 -43.80
CA ASN A 52 -23.17 18.51 -44.09
C ASN A 52 -24.24 17.96 -45.06
N PRO A 53 -25.53 18.33 -44.90
CA PRO A 53 -26.10 19.21 -43.88
C PRO A 53 -26.49 18.52 -42.56
N LEU A 54 -26.25 17.20 -42.43
CA LEU A 54 -26.71 16.40 -41.28
C LEU A 54 -26.17 16.95 -39.95
N GLY A 55 -24.88 17.29 -39.88
CA GLY A 55 -24.24 17.84 -38.69
C GLY A 55 -24.79 19.20 -38.23
N LYS A 56 -25.55 19.91 -39.08
CA LYS A 56 -26.26 21.14 -38.65
C LYS A 56 -27.64 20.87 -38.04
N LYS A 57 -28.24 19.72 -38.34
CA LYS A 57 -29.61 19.38 -37.93
C LYS A 57 -29.65 18.32 -36.82
N ARG A 58 -28.79 17.32 -36.91
CA ARG A 58 -28.74 16.11 -36.09
C ARG A 58 -27.27 15.74 -35.86
N MET A 59 -26.62 16.46 -34.94
CA MET A 59 -25.22 16.21 -34.59
C MET A 59 -25.05 14.88 -33.85
N ASP A 60 -26.05 14.48 -33.05
CA ASP A 60 -26.17 13.18 -32.40
C ASP A 60 -25.89 12.00 -33.35
N LEU A 61 -26.55 11.98 -34.52
CA LEU A 61 -26.38 10.92 -35.52
C LEU A 61 -24.99 10.95 -36.19
N VAL A 62 -24.39 12.13 -36.29
CA VAL A 62 -23.03 12.28 -36.83
C VAL A 62 -21.98 11.80 -35.83
N LEU A 63 -22.17 12.08 -34.54
CA LEU A 63 -21.29 11.61 -33.48
C LEU A 63 -21.33 10.09 -33.38
N GLU A 64 -22.51 9.48 -33.46
CA GLU A 64 -22.68 8.02 -33.49
C GLU A 64 -21.95 7.38 -34.69
N LEU A 65 -22.08 7.96 -35.90
CA LEU A 65 -21.33 7.53 -37.08
C LEU A 65 -19.82 7.60 -36.85
N LYS A 66 -19.32 8.70 -36.29
CA LYS A 66 -17.89 8.88 -36.01
C LYS A 66 -17.40 7.90 -34.95
N ASN A 67 -18.23 7.59 -33.96
CA ASN A 67 -17.94 6.61 -32.91
C ASN A 67 -17.80 5.19 -33.49
N ASN A 68 -18.77 4.76 -34.30
CA ASN A 68 -18.75 3.44 -34.90
C ASN A 68 -17.63 3.31 -35.95
N ALA A 69 -17.34 4.37 -36.69
CA ALA A 69 -16.20 4.42 -37.60
C ALA A 69 -14.85 4.33 -36.86
N SER A 70 -14.69 5.00 -35.72
CA SER A 70 -13.46 4.93 -34.93
C SER A 70 -13.28 3.55 -34.27
N LYS A 71 -14.36 2.96 -33.74
CA LYS A 71 -14.37 1.57 -33.23
C LYS A 71 -13.92 0.57 -34.30
N LEU A 72 -14.43 0.69 -35.53
CA LEU A 72 -14.03 -0.17 -36.64
C LEU A 72 -12.53 -0.05 -36.98
N LEU A 73 -11.98 1.17 -37.03
CA LEU A 73 -10.55 1.37 -37.27
C LEU A 73 -9.68 0.81 -36.12
N LEU A 74 -10.13 0.94 -34.87
CA LEU A 74 -9.46 0.32 -33.72
C LEU A 74 -9.50 -1.22 -33.81
N ALA A 75 -10.63 -1.81 -34.19
CA ALA A 75 -10.77 -3.25 -34.38
C ALA A 75 -9.87 -3.79 -35.51
N ILE A 76 -9.66 -3.02 -36.59
CA ILE A 76 -8.75 -3.38 -37.69
C ILE A 76 -7.27 -3.45 -37.22
N MET A 77 -6.90 -2.70 -36.19
CA MET A 77 -5.54 -2.66 -35.62
C MET A 77 -5.40 -3.49 -34.34
N GLU A 78 -6.46 -4.18 -33.91
CA GLU A 78 -6.48 -4.90 -32.66
C GLU A 78 -5.51 -6.10 -32.69
N SER A 79 -4.66 -6.22 -31.67
CA SER A 79 -3.72 -7.34 -31.48
C SER A 79 -2.73 -7.56 -32.64
N ARG A 80 -2.22 -6.48 -33.23
CA ARG A 80 -1.24 -6.52 -34.33
C ARG A 80 0.14 -6.02 -33.93
N HIS A 81 1.17 -6.66 -34.48
CA HIS A 81 2.58 -6.29 -34.31
C HIS A 81 3.20 -5.69 -35.58
N ASP A 82 2.57 -5.93 -36.74
CA ASP A 82 2.98 -5.39 -38.02
C ASP A 82 2.45 -3.96 -38.24
N SER A 83 3.12 -3.20 -39.10
CA SER A 83 2.75 -1.81 -39.40
C SER A 83 1.82 -1.66 -40.60
N GLU A 84 1.53 -2.73 -41.36
CA GLU A 84 0.85 -2.66 -42.67
C GLU A 84 -0.51 -1.95 -42.61
N ASN A 85 -1.40 -2.40 -41.70
CA ASN A 85 -2.74 -1.81 -41.57
C ASN A 85 -2.68 -0.37 -41.04
N ALA A 86 -1.76 -0.08 -40.11
CA ALA A 86 -1.56 1.26 -39.58
C ALA A 86 -1.07 2.22 -40.68
N GLU A 87 -0.11 1.79 -41.50
CA GLU A 87 0.39 2.55 -42.65
C GLU A 87 -0.71 2.79 -43.70
N ARG A 88 -1.56 1.79 -43.97
CA ARG A 88 -2.69 1.94 -44.90
C ARG A 88 -3.72 2.95 -44.44
N ILE A 89 -3.98 3.03 -43.13
CA ILE A 89 -4.85 4.06 -42.53
C ILE A 89 -4.18 5.43 -42.61
N LEU A 90 -2.90 5.53 -42.21
CA LEU A 90 -2.12 6.77 -42.21
C LEU A 90 -1.95 7.38 -43.61
N TYR A 91 -1.94 6.57 -44.66
CA TYR A 91 -1.81 7.04 -46.04
C TYR A 91 -2.88 8.08 -46.41
N ASN A 92 -4.12 7.89 -45.95
CA ASN A 92 -5.24 8.80 -46.22
C ASN A 92 -5.70 9.60 -44.99
N MET A 93 -5.18 9.28 -43.80
CA MET A 93 -5.48 10.01 -42.59
C MET A 93 -4.53 11.19 -42.43
N ARG A 94 -5.06 12.42 -42.55
CA ARG A 94 -4.28 13.67 -42.40
C ARG A 94 -4.06 13.98 -40.91
N PRO A 95 -2.81 13.91 -40.37
CA PRO A 95 -2.55 14.03 -38.93
C PRO A 95 -3.07 15.32 -38.30
N LYS A 96 -2.89 16.45 -38.99
CA LYS A 96 -3.37 17.77 -38.54
C LYS A 96 -4.88 17.80 -38.37
N GLU A 97 -5.61 17.29 -39.36
CA GLU A 97 -7.08 17.29 -39.31
C GLU A 97 -7.61 16.34 -38.25
N LEU A 98 -6.93 15.21 -38.03
CA LEU A 98 -7.29 14.28 -36.96
C LEU A 98 -7.24 14.97 -35.59
N VAL A 99 -6.16 15.72 -35.33
CA VAL A 99 -5.99 16.50 -34.09
C VAL A 99 -7.05 17.60 -33.98
N GLU A 100 -7.38 18.30 -35.06
CA GLU A 100 -8.44 19.31 -35.07
C GLU A 100 -9.83 18.70 -34.77
N VAL A 101 -10.14 17.50 -35.29
CA VAL A 101 -11.38 16.79 -34.98
C VAL A 101 -11.45 16.41 -33.49
N ILE A 102 -10.35 15.96 -32.90
CA ILE A 102 -10.25 15.64 -31.46
C ILE A 102 -10.54 16.90 -30.63
N LYS A 103 -9.89 18.02 -30.96
CA LYS A 103 -10.09 19.30 -30.26
C LYS A 103 -11.52 19.82 -30.39
N LYS A 104 -12.10 19.74 -31.59
CA LYS A 104 -13.48 20.16 -31.87
C LYS A 104 -14.50 19.32 -31.09
N ALA A 105 -14.28 18.00 -30.98
CA ALA A 105 -15.15 17.12 -30.21
C ALA A 105 -15.11 17.43 -28.70
N TYR A 106 -13.92 17.75 -28.17
CA TYR A 106 -13.76 18.18 -26.78
C TYR A 106 -14.54 19.48 -26.49
N GLN A 107 -14.35 20.50 -27.32
CA GLN A 107 -15.03 21.79 -27.18
C GLN A 107 -16.56 21.66 -27.26
N GLN A 108 -17.07 20.81 -28.17
CA GLN A 108 -18.51 20.52 -28.25
C GLN A 108 -19.05 19.91 -26.95
N GLY A 109 -18.28 19.01 -26.33
CA GLY A 109 -18.67 18.40 -25.06
C GLY A 109 -18.51 19.32 -23.84
N GLU A 110 -17.71 20.39 -23.91
CA GLU A 110 -17.67 21.41 -22.85
C GLU A 110 -18.92 22.28 -22.86
N VAL A 111 -19.40 22.68 -24.05
CA VAL A 111 -20.64 23.47 -24.18
C VAL A 111 -21.83 22.69 -23.62
N GLU A 112 -21.95 21.40 -23.94
CA GLU A 112 -23.02 20.53 -23.39
C GLU A 112 -22.95 20.38 -21.86
N PHE A 113 -21.75 20.42 -21.28
CA PHE A 113 -21.56 20.31 -19.83
C PHE A 113 -21.91 21.62 -19.10
N GLU A 114 -21.61 22.79 -19.68
CA GLU A 114 -21.95 24.09 -19.11
C GLU A 114 -23.46 24.38 -19.12
N ASP A 115 -24.19 23.85 -20.12
CA ASP A 115 -25.64 24.05 -20.27
C ASP A 115 -26.49 23.22 -19.29
N GLY A 116 -25.87 22.45 -18.39
CA GLY A 116 -26.54 21.83 -17.24
C GLY A 116 -27.46 20.65 -17.59
N GLU A 117 -27.36 20.10 -18.80
CA GLU A 117 -27.85 18.75 -19.05
C GLU A 117 -26.97 17.81 -18.25
N ASN A 118 -27.52 17.23 -17.18
CA ASN A 118 -26.86 16.14 -16.47
C ASN A 118 -26.59 15.05 -17.50
N GLY A 119 -25.35 14.99 -18.00
CA GLY A 119 -24.90 14.00 -18.95
C GLY A 119 -25.15 12.62 -18.37
N GLU A 120 -26.28 12.01 -18.74
CA GLU A 120 -26.31 10.58 -18.85
C GLU A 120 -25.14 10.24 -19.78
N ASP A 121 -24.27 9.33 -19.34
CA ASP A 121 -23.12 8.85 -20.10
C ASP A 121 -23.64 8.10 -21.35
N LEU A 122 -24.24 8.81 -22.31
CA LEU A 122 -24.55 8.26 -23.61
C LEU A 122 -23.22 7.86 -24.24
N ALA A 123 -23.16 6.62 -24.74
CA ALA A 123 -21.98 6.07 -25.40
C ALA A 123 -21.46 6.96 -26.56
N ALA A 124 -22.34 7.79 -27.14
CA ALA A 124 -22.04 8.71 -28.24
C ALA A 124 -21.92 10.20 -27.83
N SER A 125 -21.57 10.51 -26.57
CA SER A 125 -21.29 11.90 -26.18
C SER A 125 -20.06 12.46 -26.94
N PRO A 126 -20.00 13.76 -27.26
CA PRO A 126 -18.86 14.36 -27.97
C PRO A 126 -17.52 14.08 -27.30
N ARG A 127 -17.47 14.06 -25.96
CA ARG A 127 -16.27 13.72 -25.19
C ARG A 127 -15.82 12.27 -25.42
N ASN A 128 -16.75 11.30 -25.39
CA ASN A 128 -16.44 9.88 -25.61
C ASN A 128 -15.96 9.64 -27.05
N VAL A 129 -16.63 10.24 -28.04
CA VAL A 129 -16.22 10.14 -29.45
C VAL A 129 -14.84 10.75 -29.66
N GLY A 130 -14.57 11.94 -29.11
CA GLY A 130 -13.26 12.57 -29.16
C GLY A 130 -12.17 11.71 -28.51
N HIS A 131 -12.49 11.04 -27.40
CA HIS A 131 -11.56 10.12 -26.72
C HIS A 131 -11.25 8.88 -27.57
N ASN A 132 -12.25 8.27 -28.22
CA ASN A 132 -12.02 7.12 -29.11
C ASN A 132 -11.14 7.50 -30.31
N ILE A 133 -11.34 8.69 -30.88
CA ILE A 133 -10.48 9.22 -31.95
C ILE A 133 -9.06 9.52 -31.43
N TYR A 134 -8.94 10.02 -30.20
CA TYR A 134 -7.64 10.22 -29.56
C TYR A 134 -6.88 8.90 -29.35
N ILE A 135 -7.54 7.84 -28.88
CA ILE A 135 -6.94 6.51 -28.73
C ILE A 135 -6.46 5.97 -30.09
N LEU A 136 -7.27 6.13 -31.14
CA LEU A 136 -6.89 5.78 -32.51
C LEU A 136 -5.62 6.55 -32.94
N ALA A 137 -5.61 7.87 -32.75
CA ALA A 137 -4.46 8.71 -33.06
C ALA A 137 -3.21 8.29 -32.26
N HIS A 138 -3.37 7.95 -30.98
CA HIS A 138 -2.31 7.50 -30.10
C HIS A 138 -1.71 6.16 -30.57
N GLN A 139 -2.53 5.21 -30.99
CA GLN A 139 -2.05 3.94 -31.57
C GLN A 139 -1.32 4.15 -32.89
N LEU A 140 -1.87 4.97 -33.79
CA LEU A 140 -1.24 5.32 -35.07
C LEU A 140 0.08 6.09 -34.90
N ALA A 141 0.20 6.89 -33.84
CA ALA A 141 1.40 7.68 -33.55
C ALA A 141 2.65 6.82 -33.29
N ARG A 142 2.48 5.54 -32.94
CA ARG A 142 3.60 4.58 -32.83
C ARG A 142 4.33 4.39 -34.17
N HIS A 143 3.63 4.56 -35.28
CA HIS A 143 4.14 4.40 -36.64
C HIS A 143 4.39 5.73 -37.36
N ASN A 144 4.00 6.87 -36.76
CA ASN A 144 4.15 8.20 -37.36
C ASN A 144 4.69 9.24 -36.36
N LYS A 145 5.96 9.63 -36.53
CA LYS A 145 6.65 10.63 -35.69
C LYS A 145 6.04 12.03 -35.75
N GLU A 146 5.45 12.43 -36.88
CA GLU A 146 4.77 13.74 -37.00
C GLU A 146 3.56 13.77 -36.08
N LEU A 147 2.70 12.75 -36.15
CA LEU A 147 1.52 12.63 -35.30
C LEU A 147 1.91 12.52 -33.81
N GLN A 148 2.95 11.76 -33.49
CA GLN A 148 3.46 11.64 -32.12
C GLN A 148 3.87 13.00 -31.52
N ASN A 149 4.46 13.89 -32.32
CA ASN A 149 4.82 15.22 -31.86
C ASN A 149 3.60 16.15 -31.72
N MET A 150 2.57 15.98 -32.55
CA MET A 150 1.33 16.76 -32.48
C MET A 150 0.43 16.38 -31.29
N LEU A 151 0.52 15.15 -30.79
CA LEU A 151 -0.26 14.68 -29.64
C LEU A 151 0.36 15.05 -28.28
N LYS A 152 1.60 15.56 -28.25
CA LYS A 152 2.26 15.94 -27.00
C LYS A 152 1.62 17.22 -26.42
N PRO A 153 1.11 17.19 -25.19
CA PRO A 153 0.62 18.41 -24.52
C PRO A 153 1.80 19.34 -24.20
N GLY A 154 1.66 20.65 -24.46
CA GLY A 154 2.67 21.68 -24.22
C GLY A 154 3.24 22.35 -25.48
N GLY A 155 2.54 22.27 -26.62
CA GLY A 155 2.86 23.01 -27.84
C GLY A 155 2.34 24.46 -27.78
N GLN A 156 2.98 25.38 -28.52
CA GLN A 156 2.66 26.82 -28.54
C GLN A 156 1.28 27.20 -29.15
N ILE A 157 0.28 26.32 -29.17
CA ILE A 157 -0.97 26.53 -29.92
C ILE A 157 -2.17 26.42 -28.97
N ASP A 158 -3.06 27.41 -29.00
CA ASP A 158 -4.36 27.38 -28.31
C ASP A 158 -5.09 26.04 -28.54
N GLY A 159 -5.69 25.48 -27.48
CA GLY A 159 -6.42 24.20 -27.51
C GLY A 159 -5.65 22.96 -27.03
N ASP A 160 -4.57 23.14 -26.27
CA ASP A 160 -3.82 22.05 -25.61
C ASP A 160 -4.57 21.40 -24.43
N GLU A 161 -5.58 22.08 -23.87
CA GLU A 161 -6.39 21.56 -22.76
C GLU A 161 -7.13 20.27 -23.13
N ALA A 162 -7.63 20.17 -24.37
CA ALA A 162 -8.27 18.95 -24.88
C ALA A 162 -7.29 17.76 -24.91
N LEU A 163 -6.06 17.99 -25.40
CA LEU A 163 -5.04 16.95 -25.47
C LEU A 163 -4.53 16.56 -24.08
N GLU A 164 -4.40 17.52 -23.17
CA GLU A 164 -4.05 17.26 -21.77
C GLU A 164 -5.15 16.45 -21.06
N PHE A 165 -6.42 16.79 -21.30
CA PHE A 165 -7.55 16.02 -20.78
C PHE A 165 -7.53 14.58 -21.27
N TYR A 166 -7.44 14.35 -22.58
CA TYR A 166 -7.44 12.98 -23.12
C TYR A 166 -6.21 12.19 -22.69
N ALA A 167 -5.02 12.80 -22.67
CA ALA A 167 -3.80 12.17 -22.19
C ALA A 167 -3.91 11.72 -20.73
N LYS A 168 -4.50 12.55 -19.85
CA LYS A 168 -4.70 12.23 -18.43
C LYS A 168 -5.70 11.10 -18.20
N HIS A 169 -6.69 10.96 -19.07
CA HIS A 169 -7.74 9.94 -18.97
C HIS A 169 -7.50 8.75 -19.90
N THR A 170 -6.35 8.66 -20.56
CA THR A 170 -5.94 7.48 -21.33
C THR A 170 -4.96 6.68 -20.51
N ALA A 171 -5.18 5.36 -20.42
CA ALA A 171 -4.24 4.43 -19.81
C ALA A 171 -3.83 3.39 -20.83
N GLN A 172 -2.61 2.88 -20.67
CA GLN A 172 -2.09 1.75 -21.43
C GLN A 172 -1.61 0.64 -20.48
N ILE A 173 -1.80 -0.60 -20.89
CA ILE A 173 -1.32 -1.80 -20.19
C ILE A 173 -0.81 -2.83 -21.20
N GLU A 174 0.03 -3.75 -20.73
CA GLU A 174 0.46 -4.93 -21.49
C GLU A 174 -0.22 -6.16 -20.91
N ILE A 175 -0.74 -7.04 -21.78
CA ILE A 175 -1.33 -8.31 -21.34
C ILE A 175 -0.76 -9.49 -22.13
N VAL A 176 -0.93 -10.67 -21.58
CA VAL A 176 -0.52 -11.95 -22.17
C VAL A 176 -1.76 -12.73 -22.60
N ARG A 177 -1.81 -13.11 -23.88
CA ARG A 177 -2.82 -14.01 -24.43
C ARG A 177 -2.53 -15.48 -24.08
N SER A 178 -3.48 -16.37 -24.37
CA SER A 178 -3.36 -17.81 -24.12
C SER A 178 -2.22 -18.49 -24.91
N ASP A 179 -1.86 -17.94 -26.07
CA ASP A 179 -0.74 -18.36 -26.91
C ASP A 179 0.62 -17.80 -26.46
N ARG A 180 0.66 -17.08 -25.33
CA ARG A 180 1.82 -16.39 -24.74
C ARG A 180 2.31 -15.16 -25.52
N THR A 181 1.58 -14.72 -26.54
CA THR A 181 1.86 -13.43 -27.18
C THR A 181 1.53 -12.28 -26.23
N MET A 182 2.25 -11.19 -26.39
CA MET A 182 2.13 -9.98 -25.58
C MET A 182 1.44 -8.93 -26.41
N GLU A 183 0.38 -8.32 -25.91
CA GLU A 183 -0.33 -7.24 -26.60
C GLU A 183 -0.46 -6.00 -25.71
N GLN A 184 -0.50 -4.83 -26.34
CA GLN A 184 -0.72 -3.57 -25.63
C GLN A 184 -2.17 -3.13 -25.83
N ILE A 185 -2.85 -2.82 -24.73
CA ILE A 185 -4.21 -2.30 -24.73
C ILE A 185 -4.16 -0.85 -24.29
N VAL A 186 -4.85 0.02 -25.04
CA VAL A 186 -5.04 1.43 -24.71
C VAL A 186 -6.54 1.65 -24.49
N PHE A 187 -6.92 2.24 -23.36
CA PHE A 187 -8.31 2.37 -22.97
C PHE A 187 -8.57 3.67 -22.17
N PRO A 188 -9.81 4.17 -22.14
CA PRO A 188 -10.19 5.31 -21.33
C PRO A 188 -10.32 4.91 -19.86
N VAL A 189 -9.73 5.70 -18.96
CA VAL A 189 -9.82 5.49 -17.52
C VAL A 189 -11.27 5.77 -17.06
N PRO A 190 -11.95 4.81 -16.40
CA PRO A 190 -13.29 5.02 -15.89
C PRO A 190 -13.35 6.16 -14.86
N SER A 191 -14.36 7.02 -14.94
CA SER A 191 -14.54 8.18 -14.04
C SER A 191 -14.59 7.79 -12.55
N ILE A 192 -15.07 6.57 -12.25
CA ILE A 192 -15.08 6.05 -10.88
C ILE A 192 -13.67 5.91 -10.27
N CYS A 193 -12.63 5.74 -11.11
CA CYS A 193 -11.25 5.58 -10.65
C CYS A 193 -10.63 6.86 -10.10
N GLU A 194 -11.19 8.03 -10.42
CA GLU A 194 -10.76 9.33 -9.87
C GLU A 194 -11.04 9.47 -8.37
N PHE A 195 -11.99 8.69 -7.85
CA PHE A 195 -12.37 8.73 -6.44
C PHE A 195 -11.43 7.93 -5.54
N LEU A 196 -10.41 7.26 -6.10
CA LEU A 196 -9.40 6.55 -5.34
C LEU A 196 -8.47 7.52 -4.58
N THR A 197 -8.39 7.36 -3.27
CA THR A 197 -7.59 8.25 -2.41
C THR A 197 -6.08 8.00 -2.56
N LYS A 198 -5.28 9.07 -2.41
CA LYS A 198 -3.80 8.95 -2.43
C LYS A 198 -3.26 8.09 -1.28
N GLU A 199 -3.91 8.14 -0.12
CA GLU A 199 -3.56 7.34 1.05
C GLU A 199 -3.73 5.85 0.78
N SER A 200 -4.86 5.44 0.18
CA SER A 200 -5.08 4.05 -0.22
C SER A 200 -4.08 3.60 -1.27
N LYS A 201 -3.72 4.46 -2.23
CA LYS A 201 -2.66 4.14 -3.21
C LYS A 201 -1.32 3.84 -2.54
N LEU A 202 -0.88 4.72 -1.63
CA LEU A 202 0.36 4.54 -0.88
C LEU A 202 0.30 3.30 0.03
N ARG A 203 -0.81 3.10 0.73
CA ARG A 203 -1.03 1.93 1.61
C ARG A 203 -0.85 0.64 0.83
N ILE A 204 -1.50 0.48 -0.31
CA ILE A 204 -1.37 -0.73 -1.14
C ILE A 204 0.07 -0.88 -1.64
N TYR A 205 0.69 0.18 -2.16
CA TYR A 205 2.07 0.14 -2.65
C TYR A 205 3.07 -0.42 -1.63
N TYR A 206 2.96 -0.04 -0.36
CA TYR A 206 3.86 -0.48 0.71
C TYR A 206 3.43 -1.77 1.42
N THR A 207 2.13 -2.10 1.42
CA THR A 207 1.60 -3.26 2.18
C THR A 207 1.38 -4.51 1.33
N THR A 208 1.47 -4.42 -0.01
CA THR A 208 1.33 -5.61 -0.86
C THR A 208 2.49 -6.57 -0.65
N GLU A 209 2.14 -7.82 -0.35
CA GLU A 209 3.10 -8.91 -0.11
C GLU A 209 3.42 -9.69 -1.39
N ARG A 210 4.56 -10.36 -1.38
CA ARG A 210 4.96 -11.27 -2.47
C ARG A 210 4.43 -12.66 -2.15
N ASP A 211 3.89 -13.34 -3.16
CA ASP A 211 3.53 -14.75 -3.08
C ASP A 211 4.78 -15.65 -3.05
N GLU A 212 4.56 -16.97 -2.95
CA GLU A 212 5.63 -17.98 -2.97
C GLU A 212 6.45 -17.96 -4.27
N GLN A 213 5.90 -17.41 -5.36
CA GLN A 213 6.55 -17.26 -6.66
C GLN A 213 7.31 -15.92 -6.78
N GLY A 214 7.28 -15.08 -5.74
CA GLY A 214 7.91 -13.77 -5.72
C GLY A 214 7.10 -12.64 -6.38
N SER A 215 5.86 -12.91 -6.82
CA SER A 215 4.97 -11.95 -7.47
C SER A 215 4.08 -11.20 -6.48
N LYS A 216 3.85 -9.92 -6.73
CA LYS A 216 2.93 -9.06 -5.95
C LYS A 216 1.49 -9.07 -6.50
N ILE A 217 1.27 -9.68 -7.65
CA ILE A 217 0.02 -9.59 -8.41
C ILE A 217 -1.13 -10.25 -7.67
N ASN A 218 -0.90 -11.40 -7.01
CA ASN A 218 -1.97 -12.15 -6.36
C ASN A 218 -2.67 -11.35 -5.25
N ASP A 219 -1.90 -10.82 -4.29
CA ASP A 219 -2.43 -9.98 -3.21
C ASP A 219 -3.04 -8.68 -3.75
N PHE A 220 -2.41 -8.06 -4.75
CA PHE A 220 -2.98 -6.87 -5.42
C PHE A 220 -4.34 -7.16 -6.07
N PHE A 221 -4.48 -8.29 -6.75
CA PHE A 221 -5.72 -8.71 -7.41
C PHE A 221 -6.83 -8.97 -6.39
N MET A 222 -6.52 -9.62 -5.26
CA MET A 222 -7.49 -9.86 -4.19
C MET A 222 -8.02 -8.55 -3.59
N ARG A 223 -7.16 -7.53 -3.47
CA ARG A 223 -7.53 -6.21 -2.94
C ARG A 223 -8.25 -5.34 -3.98
N SER A 224 -8.24 -5.70 -5.26
CA SER A 224 -8.84 -4.86 -6.32
C SER A 224 -10.35 -4.66 -6.12
N GLU A 225 -11.07 -5.67 -5.62
CA GLU A 225 -12.50 -5.59 -5.32
C GLU A 225 -12.80 -4.62 -4.16
N ASP A 226 -11.97 -4.66 -3.12
CA ASP A 226 -12.07 -3.74 -2.00
C ASP A 226 -11.84 -2.29 -2.40
N LEU A 227 -10.85 -2.05 -3.26
CA LEU A 227 -10.58 -0.72 -3.82
C LEU A 227 -11.74 -0.24 -4.68
N PHE A 228 -12.37 -1.11 -5.47
CA PHE A 228 -13.57 -0.76 -6.24
C PHE A 228 -14.74 -0.36 -5.35
N ASN A 229 -14.97 -1.10 -4.27
CA ASN A 229 -15.98 -0.75 -3.27
C ASN A 229 -15.67 0.57 -2.56
N GLU A 230 -14.40 0.83 -2.23
CA GLU A 230 -13.92 2.11 -1.69
C GLU A 230 -14.22 3.27 -2.66
N MET A 231 -13.93 3.11 -3.96
CA MET A 231 -14.20 4.14 -4.97
C MET A 231 -15.70 4.46 -5.09
N ASN A 232 -16.55 3.44 -5.12
CA ASN A 232 -18.00 3.59 -5.11
C ASN A 232 -18.51 4.31 -3.86
N TRP A 233 -17.91 3.99 -2.71
CA TRP A 233 -18.22 4.68 -1.47
C TRP A 233 -17.76 6.14 -1.47
N GLN A 234 -16.55 6.43 -1.95
CA GLN A 234 -16.02 7.79 -2.05
C GLN A 234 -16.86 8.66 -2.98
N LYS A 235 -17.37 8.12 -4.10
CA LYS A 235 -18.34 8.80 -4.97
C LYS A 235 -19.61 9.19 -4.20
N LYS A 236 -20.18 8.28 -3.41
CA LYS A 236 -21.36 8.55 -2.56
C LYS A 236 -21.05 9.55 -1.44
N LEU A 237 -19.87 9.44 -0.82
CA LEU A 237 -19.43 10.29 0.28
C LEU A 237 -19.27 11.75 -0.19
N ARG A 238 -18.71 11.98 -1.38
CA ARG A 238 -18.56 13.33 -1.95
C ARG A 238 -19.89 14.01 -2.27
N ALA A 239 -20.97 13.24 -2.47
CA ALA A 239 -22.33 13.80 -2.57
C ALA A 239 -22.81 14.40 -1.24
N GLN A 240 -22.23 14.00 -0.10
CA GLN A 240 -22.57 14.51 1.24
C GLN A 240 -21.46 15.43 1.78
N HIS A 241 -21.64 16.74 1.60
CA HIS A 241 -20.60 17.75 1.89
C HIS A 241 -20.05 17.71 3.34
N ILE A 242 -20.93 17.53 4.34
CA ILE A 242 -20.52 17.53 5.77
C ILE A 242 -19.70 16.29 6.11
N LEU A 243 -20.16 15.10 5.72
CA LEU A 243 -19.45 13.85 6.00
C LEU A 243 -18.12 13.80 5.25
N TYR A 244 -18.09 14.27 4.00
CA TYR A 244 -16.85 14.36 3.22
C TYR A 244 -15.83 15.29 3.88
N TRP A 245 -16.24 16.46 4.37
CA TRP A 245 -15.34 17.38 5.07
C TRP A 245 -14.75 16.75 6.35
N CYS A 246 -15.58 16.07 7.15
CA CYS A 246 -15.12 15.33 8.32
C CYS A 246 -14.15 14.21 7.95
N SER A 247 -14.48 13.41 6.93
CA SER A 247 -13.70 12.25 6.49
C SER A 247 -12.35 12.62 5.88
N ARG A 248 -12.31 13.68 5.06
CA ARG A 248 -11.08 14.15 4.40
C ARG A 248 -9.99 14.59 5.39
N ASN A 249 -10.39 15.11 6.54
CA ASN A 249 -9.47 15.68 7.53
C ASN A 249 -9.14 14.68 8.67
N MET A 250 -9.08 13.38 8.39
CA MET A 250 -8.85 12.33 9.41
C MET A 250 -7.59 12.58 10.27
N SER A 251 -6.46 12.91 9.62
CA SER A 251 -5.18 13.17 10.30
C SER A 251 -5.22 14.39 11.23
N PHE A 252 -6.03 15.40 10.90
CA PHE A 252 -6.24 16.58 11.73
C PHE A 252 -6.99 16.23 13.01
N TRP A 253 -8.09 15.48 12.92
CA TRP A 253 -8.86 15.05 14.09
C TRP A 253 -8.05 14.15 15.03
N SER A 254 -7.25 13.23 14.46
CA SER A 254 -6.29 12.43 15.22
C SER A 254 -5.29 13.31 15.98
N SER A 255 -4.74 14.34 15.31
CA SER A 255 -3.77 15.25 15.91
C SER A 255 -4.35 16.11 17.03
N ILE A 256 -5.60 16.56 16.91
CA ILE A 256 -6.29 17.25 18.00
C ILE A 256 -6.44 16.32 19.21
N SER A 257 -6.90 15.08 19.00
CA SER A 257 -7.14 14.15 20.10
C SER A 257 -5.85 13.84 20.87
N PHE A 258 -4.75 13.61 20.16
CA PHE A 258 -3.44 13.36 20.76
C PHE A 258 -2.93 14.57 21.54
N ASN A 259 -3.00 15.77 20.95
CA ASN A 259 -2.53 16.99 21.62
C ASN A 259 -3.35 17.31 22.89
N LEU A 260 -4.67 17.07 22.85
CA LEU A 260 -5.53 17.21 24.03
C LEU A 260 -5.17 16.18 25.10
N ALA A 261 -4.91 14.92 24.72
CA ALA A 261 -4.49 13.89 25.66
C ALA A 261 -3.18 14.28 26.37
N VAL A 262 -2.16 14.74 25.62
CA VAL A 262 -0.90 15.22 26.21
C VAL A 262 -1.15 16.40 27.15
N LEU A 263 -1.96 17.38 26.73
CA LEU A 263 -2.27 18.55 27.55
C LEU A 263 -2.97 18.16 28.86
N MET A 264 -4.01 17.33 28.80
CA MET A 264 -4.74 16.88 29.99
C MET A 264 -3.82 16.13 30.96
N ASN A 265 -2.95 15.25 30.44
CA ASN A 265 -1.99 14.53 31.28
C ASN A 265 -0.95 15.45 31.93
N LEU A 266 -0.46 16.46 31.21
CA LEU A 266 0.43 17.47 31.80
C LEU A 266 -0.28 18.25 32.92
N LEU A 267 -1.53 18.65 32.71
CA LEU A 267 -2.32 19.35 33.72
C LEU A 267 -2.57 18.48 34.97
N VAL A 268 -2.89 17.20 34.80
CA VAL A 268 -3.01 16.26 35.93
C VAL A 268 -1.67 16.10 36.64
N ALA A 269 -0.57 15.95 35.91
CA ALA A 269 0.76 15.78 36.51
C ALA A 269 1.23 16.99 37.32
N PHE A 270 0.94 18.22 36.89
CA PHE A 270 1.38 19.43 37.60
C PHE A 270 0.54 19.79 38.82
N PHE A 271 -0.75 19.45 38.82
CA PHE A 271 -1.70 20.01 39.77
C PHE A 271 -2.43 18.96 40.63
N TYR A 272 -2.09 17.67 40.50
CA TYR A 272 -2.59 16.60 41.36
C TYR A 272 -1.76 16.47 42.66
N PRO A 273 -2.36 16.23 43.85
CA PRO A 273 -3.80 16.20 44.10
C PRO A 273 -4.41 17.60 44.02
N PHE A 274 -5.65 17.71 43.53
CA PHE A 274 -6.34 18.99 43.29
C PHE A 274 -6.69 19.80 44.57
N LYS A 275 -6.07 19.48 45.70
CA LYS A 275 -6.25 20.16 46.99
C LYS A 275 -5.54 21.52 46.95
N GLY A 276 -6.30 22.61 47.05
CA GLY A 276 -5.77 23.97 47.22
C GLY A 276 -6.01 24.93 46.04
N ILE A 277 -6.45 24.44 44.87
CA ILE A 277 -6.87 25.28 43.74
C ILE A 277 -8.40 25.40 43.77
N LYS A 278 -8.96 25.78 44.93
CA LYS A 278 -10.35 26.23 44.99
C LYS A 278 -10.40 27.60 44.33
N GLY A 279 -11.32 27.80 43.39
CA GLY A 279 -11.50 29.05 42.65
C GLY A 279 -11.51 30.27 43.57
N GLY A 280 -10.33 30.87 43.73
CA GLY A 280 -10.13 32.15 44.37
C GLY A 280 -9.96 33.17 43.25
N THR A 281 -10.54 34.36 43.43
CA THR A 281 -10.27 35.50 42.57
C THR A 281 -8.76 35.64 42.39
N LEU A 282 -8.25 35.47 41.16
CA LEU A 282 -6.84 35.76 40.89
C LEU A 282 -6.52 37.15 41.42
N GLU A 283 -5.31 37.33 41.94
CA GLU A 283 -4.79 38.64 42.25
C GLU A 283 -5.02 39.59 41.04
N PRO A 284 -5.58 40.80 41.24
CA PRO A 284 -6.04 41.65 40.15
C PRO A 284 -4.97 41.92 39.07
N HIS A 285 -3.70 41.95 39.49
CA HIS A 285 -2.54 42.10 38.60
C HIS A 285 -2.34 40.90 37.67
N LEU A 286 -2.48 39.67 38.19
CA LEU A 286 -2.34 38.44 37.42
C LEU A 286 -3.54 38.22 36.48
N SER A 287 -4.76 38.56 36.95
CA SER A 287 -5.96 38.57 36.12
C SER A 287 -5.86 39.55 34.95
N GLY A 288 -5.35 40.77 35.22
CA GLY A 288 -5.09 41.78 34.20
C GLY A 288 -4.05 41.32 33.18
N LEU A 289 -2.96 40.70 33.63
CA LEU A 289 -1.91 40.15 32.75
C LEU A 289 -2.43 39.03 31.84
N LEU A 290 -3.31 38.15 32.35
CA LEU A 290 -3.91 37.10 31.53
C LEU A 290 -4.91 37.65 30.51
N TRP A 291 -5.66 38.69 30.85
CA TRP A 291 -6.52 39.40 29.89
C TRP A 291 -5.71 40.08 28.79
N THR A 292 -4.63 40.78 29.14
CA THR A 292 -3.78 41.44 28.14
C THR A 292 -3.10 40.42 27.25
N ALA A 293 -2.58 39.31 27.81
CA ALA A 293 -2.02 38.21 27.03
C ALA A 293 -3.04 37.57 26.06
N MET A 294 -4.29 37.38 26.50
CA MET A 294 -5.36 36.84 25.65
C MET A 294 -5.79 37.82 24.54
N LEU A 295 -5.87 39.12 24.84
CA LEU A 295 -6.22 40.14 23.84
C LEU A 295 -5.09 40.37 22.82
N ILE A 296 -3.83 40.36 23.26
CA ILE A 296 -2.66 40.46 22.38
C ILE A 296 -2.58 39.23 21.48
N SER A 297 -2.76 38.02 22.02
CA SER A 297 -2.74 36.80 21.21
C SER A 297 -3.92 36.75 20.22
N LEU A 298 -5.11 37.22 20.60
CA LEU A 298 -6.26 37.35 19.70
C LEU A 298 -5.99 38.36 18.58
N ALA A 299 -5.41 39.52 18.90
CA ALA A 299 -5.04 40.54 17.91
C ALA A 299 -3.98 40.01 16.93
N ILE A 300 -2.99 39.25 17.40
CA ILE A 300 -1.98 38.60 16.56
C ILE A 300 -2.64 37.60 15.60
N VAL A 301 -3.58 36.76 16.06
CA VAL A 301 -4.27 35.77 15.20
C VAL A 301 -5.11 36.46 14.11
N ILE A 302 -5.79 37.56 14.43
CA ILE A 302 -6.61 38.32 13.47
C ILE A 302 -5.71 39.05 12.45
N ALA A 303 -4.61 39.64 12.89
CA ALA A 303 -3.70 40.37 12.00
C ALA A 303 -2.83 39.43 11.15
N LEU A 304 -2.35 38.32 11.72
CA LEU A 304 -1.47 37.35 11.09
C LEU A 304 -1.83 35.94 11.61
N PRO A 305 -2.58 35.12 10.85
CA PRO A 305 -2.97 33.77 11.27
C PRO A 305 -1.79 32.79 11.19
N LYS A 306 -0.76 33.05 12.00
CA LYS A 306 0.40 32.18 12.18
C LYS A 306 0.08 31.10 13.21
N PRO A 307 0.57 29.86 13.02
CA PRO A 307 0.27 28.73 13.92
C PRO A 307 0.71 28.99 15.36
N HIS A 308 1.79 29.76 15.57
CA HIS A 308 2.24 30.16 16.90
C HIS A 308 1.24 31.08 17.62
N GLY A 309 0.55 31.97 16.90
CA GLY A 309 -0.47 32.85 17.47
C GLY A 309 -1.69 32.08 17.97
N ILE A 310 -2.15 31.09 17.19
CA ILE A 310 -3.28 30.22 17.58
C ILE A 310 -2.93 29.40 18.82
N ARG A 311 -1.71 28.83 18.88
CA ARG A 311 -1.24 28.08 20.06
C ARG A 311 -1.15 28.96 21.30
N ALA A 312 -0.63 30.19 21.16
CA ALA A 312 -0.54 31.15 22.26
C ALA A 312 -1.93 31.57 22.77
N LEU A 313 -2.90 31.78 21.86
CA LEU A 313 -4.28 32.07 22.22
C LEU A 313 -4.89 30.91 23.02
N ILE A 314 -4.84 29.68 22.50
CA ILE A 314 -5.34 28.47 23.17
C ILE A 314 -4.71 28.32 24.56
N ALA A 315 -3.37 28.44 24.67
CA ALA A 315 -2.67 28.33 25.95
C ALA A 315 -3.11 29.41 26.95
N SER A 316 -3.23 30.67 26.51
CA SER A 316 -3.68 31.77 27.38
C SER A 316 -5.14 31.60 27.83
N THR A 317 -6.02 31.08 26.96
CA THR A 317 -7.42 30.78 27.29
C THR A 317 -7.53 29.62 28.29
N ILE A 318 -6.76 28.55 28.12
CA ILE A 318 -6.76 27.40 29.04
C ILE A 318 -6.20 27.81 30.40
N LEU A 319 -5.07 28.53 30.42
CA LEU A 319 -4.47 29.04 31.66
C LEU A 319 -5.46 29.91 32.44
N ARG A 320 -6.18 30.78 31.73
CA ARG A 320 -7.24 31.60 32.30
C ARG A 320 -8.38 30.75 32.87
N LEU A 321 -8.89 29.77 32.13
CA LEU A 321 -9.97 28.88 32.59
C LEU A 321 -9.59 28.15 33.88
N ILE A 322 -8.35 27.66 33.96
CA ILE A 322 -7.81 26.98 35.15
C ILE A 322 -7.89 27.88 36.38
N PHE A 323 -7.43 29.13 36.27
CA PHE A 323 -7.40 30.04 37.41
C PHE A 323 -8.76 30.71 37.71
N SER A 324 -9.66 30.87 36.72
CA SER A 324 -10.95 31.53 36.95
C SER A 324 -12.06 30.57 37.39
N VAL A 325 -12.16 29.40 36.74
CA VAL A 325 -13.24 28.41 36.99
C VAL A 325 -12.75 27.29 37.91
N GLY A 326 -11.44 27.08 37.97
CA GLY A 326 -10.81 25.94 38.64
C GLY A 326 -10.36 24.88 37.65
N LEU A 327 -9.43 24.04 38.11
CA LEU A 327 -8.82 23.02 37.27
C LEU A 327 -9.78 21.86 36.95
N GLN A 328 -10.56 21.39 37.93
CA GLN A 328 -11.46 20.24 37.76
C GLN A 328 -12.56 20.50 36.71
N PRO A 329 -13.28 21.64 36.70
CA PRO A 329 -14.22 21.96 35.61
C PRO A 329 -13.53 22.14 34.25
N THR A 330 -12.31 22.68 34.23
CA THR A 330 -11.53 22.85 33.00
C THR A 330 -11.12 21.50 32.40
N LEU A 331 -10.67 20.56 33.23
CA LEU A 331 -10.37 19.19 32.81
C LEU A 331 -11.61 18.45 32.31
N PHE A 332 -12.76 18.62 32.96
CA PHE A 332 -14.03 18.08 32.48
C PHE A 332 -14.39 18.60 31.08
N LEU A 333 -14.24 19.91 30.84
CA LEU A 333 -14.51 20.52 29.52
C LEU A 333 -13.56 20.00 28.44
N LEU A 334 -12.26 19.90 28.74
CA LEU A 334 -11.25 19.37 27.81
C LEU A 334 -11.49 17.88 27.52
N GLY A 335 -11.84 17.08 28.53
CA GLY A 335 -12.18 15.66 28.40
C GLY A 335 -13.42 15.45 27.54
N ALA A 336 -14.50 16.21 27.80
CA ALA A 336 -15.72 16.18 26.98
C ALA A 336 -15.43 16.59 25.53
N PHE A 337 -14.63 17.63 25.32
CA PHE A 337 -14.20 18.04 23.98
C PHE A 337 -13.38 16.94 23.26
N ASN A 338 -12.50 16.25 23.98
CA ASN A 338 -11.73 15.14 23.42
C ASN A 338 -12.61 13.94 23.05
N VAL A 339 -13.64 13.61 23.86
CA VAL A 339 -14.64 12.58 23.53
C VAL A 339 -15.39 12.95 22.25
N CYS A 340 -15.93 14.18 22.16
CA CYS A 340 -16.60 14.67 20.96
C CYS A 340 -15.69 14.61 19.72
N ASN A 341 -14.45 15.08 19.85
CA ASN A 341 -13.45 15.03 18.79
C ASN A 341 -13.15 13.58 18.36
N LYS A 342 -13.05 12.63 19.31
CA LYS A 342 -12.81 11.22 18.99
C LYS A 342 -14.00 10.56 18.31
N ILE A 343 -15.24 10.95 18.65
CA ILE A 343 -16.44 10.49 17.92
C ILE A 343 -16.40 10.99 16.47
N ILE A 344 -16.05 12.27 16.25
CA ILE A 344 -15.89 12.82 14.89
C ILE A 344 -14.79 12.07 14.12
N PHE A 345 -13.65 11.80 14.77
CA PHE A 345 -12.58 11.00 14.19
C PHE A 345 -13.06 9.59 13.82
N LEU A 346 -13.82 8.92 14.68
CA LEU A 346 -14.33 7.57 14.39
C LEU A 346 -15.26 7.59 13.19
N MET A 347 -16.17 8.58 13.11
CA MET A 347 -17.03 8.77 11.94
C MET A 347 -16.23 9.07 10.67
N SER A 348 -15.16 9.87 10.79
CA SER A 348 -14.22 10.19 9.71
C SER A 348 -13.47 8.94 9.21
N PHE A 349 -12.97 8.10 10.12
CA PHE A 349 -12.26 6.86 9.84
C PHE A 349 -13.14 5.83 9.11
N VAL A 350 -14.33 5.56 9.67
CA VAL A 350 -15.30 4.64 9.08
C VAL A 350 -15.78 5.18 7.72
N GLY A 351 -15.96 6.50 7.62
CA GLY A 351 -16.28 7.19 6.38
C GLY A 351 -15.16 7.14 5.33
N ASN A 352 -13.89 7.16 5.71
CA ASN A 352 -12.80 7.16 4.72
C ASN A 352 -12.56 5.74 4.15
N CYS A 353 -12.58 4.74 5.03
CA CYS A 353 -12.29 3.35 4.68
C CYS A 353 -13.48 2.61 4.06
N GLY A 354 -14.68 3.20 4.06
CA GLY A 354 -15.88 2.59 3.48
C GLY A 354 -16.30 1.28 4.14
N THR A 355 -15.89 1.05 5.40
CA THR A 355 -16.09 -0.22 6.13
C THR A 355 -17.56 -0.59 6.34
N PHE A 356 -18.49 0.38 6.20
CA PHE A 356 -19.93 0.13 6.15
C PHE A 356 -20.35 -0.83 5.03
N THR A 357 -19.65 -0.80 3.89
CA THR A 357 -19.99 -1.63 2.72
C THR A 357 -19.72 -3.12 2.93
N ARG A 358 -18.76 -3.46 3.81
CA ARG A 358 -18.39 -4.84 4.16
C ARG A 358 -19.29 -5.47 5.24
N GLY A 359 -20.18 -4.69 5.85
CA GLY A 359 -21.11 -5.14 6.90
C GLY A 359 -20.55 -5.08 8.33
N TYR A 360 -21.46 -5.05 9.32
CA TYR A 360 -21.12 -4.84 10.74
C TYR A 360 -20.21 -5.90 11.35
N ARG A 361 -20.34 -7.17 10.92
CA ARG A 361 -19.51 -8.27 11.46
C ARG A 361 -18.04 -8.11 11.09
N ALA A 362 -17.76 -7.69 9.87
CA ALA A 362 -16.39 -7.43 9.42
C ALA A 362 -15.78 -6.23 10.17
N MET A 363 -16.58 -5.20 10.45
CA MET A 363 -16.14 -4.02 11.20
C MET A 363 -15.70 -4.35 12.63
N ILE A 364 -16.41 -5.24 13.34
CA ILE A 364 -16.06 -5.61 14.72
C ILE A 364 -14.81 -6.51 14.77
N LEU A 365 -14.53 -7.25 13.69
CA LEU A 365 -13.32 -8.08 13.58
C LEU A 365 -12.07 -7.27 13.22
N ASP A 366 -12.24 -6.03 12.78
CA ASP A 366 -11.14 -5.15 12.43
C ASP A 366 -10.43 -4.61 13.69
N VAL A 367 -9.15 -4.95 13.83
CA VAL A 367 -8.33 -4.60 14.99
C VAL A 367 -8.12 -3.08 15.09
N GLU A 368 -8.02 -2.37 13.96
CA GLU A 368 -7.84 -0.91 13.94
C GLU A 368 -9.10 -0.21 14.48
N PHE A 369 -10.28 -0.69 14.10
CA PHE A 369 -11.55 -0.17 14.63
C PHE A 369 -11.69 -0.44 16.13
N LEU A 370 -11.37 -1.66 16.59
CA LEU A 370 -11.41 -2.02 18.01
C LEU A 370 -10.45 -1.15 18.85
N TYR A 371 -9.25 -0.85 18.32
CA TYR A 371 -8.31 0.05 18.98
C TYR A 371 -8.89 1.46 19.18
N HIS A 372 -9.53 2.02 18.14
CA HIS A 372 -10.15 3.34 18.24
C HIS A 372 -11.39 3.37 19.12
N LEU A 373 -12.16 2.27 19.17
CA LEU A 373 -13.27 2.09 20.09
C LEU A 373 -12.79 2.01 21.55
N LEU A 374 -11.73 1.24 21.82
CA LEU A 374 -11.12 1.15 23.15
C LEU A 374 -10.59 2.51 23.60
N TYR A 375 -9.93 3.26 22.70
CA TYR A 375 -9.48 4.63 22.99
C TYR A 375 -10.65 5.54 23.39
N LEU A 376 -11.79 5.46 22.69
CA LEU A 376 -13.00 6.21 23.04
C LEU A 376 -13.53 5.83 24.43
N LEU A 377 -13.52 4.54 24.76
CA LEU A 377 -13.92 4.04 26.08
C LEU A 377 -13.02 4.60 27.19
N ILE A 378 -11.70 4.57 26.99
CA ILE A 378 -10.72 5.12 27.95
C ILE A 378 -10.92 6.64 28.11
N CYS A 379 -11.19 7.37 27.03
CA CYS A 379 -11.55 8.79 27.12
C CYS A 379 -12.79 9.03 27.97
N ALA A 380 -13.83 8.19 27.82
CA ALA A 380 -15.05 8.28 28.63
C ALA A 380 -14.79 7.92 30.11
N MET A 381 -13.98 6.89 30.38
CA MET A 381 -13.58 6.53 31.75
C MET A 381 -12.77 7.66 32.42
N GLY A 382 -11.91 8.35 31.67
CA GLY A 382 -11.20 9.54 32.15
C GLY A 382 -12.12 10.71 32.54
N LEU A 383 -13.31 10.79 31.94
CA LEU A 383 -14.30 11.82 32.22
C LEU A 383 -15.23 11.46 33.38
N PHE A 384 -15.68 10.19 33.45
CA PHE A 384 -16.73 9.76 34.39
C PHE A 384 -16.23 8.99 35.62
N VAL A 385 -15.03 8.40 35.56
CA VAL A 385 -14.51 7.53 36.64
C VAL A 385 -13.37 8.22 37.40
N HIS A 386 -12.25 8.48 36.73
CA HIS A 386 -11.07 9.10 37.36
C HIS A 386 -10.10 9.68 36.33
N GLU A 387 -9.43 10.79 36.63
CA GLU A 387 -8.57 11.51 35.67
C GLU A 387 -7.32 10.71 35.27
N PHE A 388 -6.91 9.73 36.07
CA PHE A 388 -5.75 8.87 35.76
C PHE A 388 -5.95 7.99 34.52
N PHE A 389 -7.18 7.72 34.08
CA PHE A 389 -7.39 7.01 32.82
C PHE A 389 -6.86 7.78 31.60
N TYR A 390 -6.68 9.11 31.70
CA TYR A 390 -6.02 9.88 30.64
C TYR A 390 -4.57 9.42 30.39
N SER A 391 -3.89 8.85 31.38
CA SER A 391 -2.50 8.35 31.21
C SER A 391 -2.40 7.25 30.15
N LEU A 392 -3.43 6.40 30.05
CA LEU A 392 -3.48 5.33 29.04
C LEU A 392 -3.63 5.87 27.62
N LEU A 393 -4.18 7.08 27.44
CA LEU A 393 -4.29 7.70 26.12
C LEU A 393 -2.92 8.06 25.52
N LEU A 394 -1.89 8.23 26.35
CA LEU A 394 -0.53 8.55 25.88
C LEU A 394 0.10 7.40 25.09
N PHE A 395 -0.38 6.15 25.27
CA PHE A 395 0.08 5.02 24.47
C PHE A 395 -0.23 5.17 22.97
N ASP A 396 -1.12 6.08 22.59
CA ASP A 396 -1.36 6.41 21.18
C ASP A 396 -0.11 6.96 20.47
N LEU A 397 0.88 7.47 21.22
CA LEU A 397 2.19 7.83 20.67
C LEU A 397 2.85 6.67 19.92
N VAL A 398 2.71 5.44 20.45
CA VAL A 398 3.28 4.23 19.85
C VAL A 398 2.66 3.93 18.49
N TYR A 399 1.34 4.11 18.37
CA TYR A 399 0.62 3.85 17.11
C TYR A 399 0.92 4.91 16.04
N ARG A 400 1.13 6.16 16.48
CA ARG A 400 1.39 7.30 15.57
C ARG A 400 2.80 7.29 14.97
N GLU A 401 3.78 6.75 15.69
CA GLU A 401 5.19 6.81 15.32
C GLU A 401 5.70 5.43 14.89
N GLU A 402 5.97 5.25 13.59
CA GLU A 402 6.41 3.96 13.02
C GLU A 402 7.70 3.45 13.67
N THR A 403 8.61 4.35 14.04
CA THR A 403 9.89 3.99 14.67
C THR A 403 9.68 3.33 16.04
N LEU A 404 8.78 3.85 16.87
CA LEU A 404 8.43 3.27 18.18
C LEU A 404 7.69 1.94 18.02
N LEU A 405 6.78 1.85 17.04
CA LEU A 405 6.10 0.60 16.74
C LEU A 405 7.10 -0.50 16.36
N ASN A 406 8.13 -0.17 15.57
CA ASN A 406 9.18 -1.11 15.20
C ASN A 406 10.04 -1.54 16.39
N VAL A 407 10.28 -0.66 17.36
CA VAL A 407 10.93 -1.02 18.63
C VAL A 407 10.09 -2.03 19.40
N ILE A 408 8.77 -1.85 19.51
CA ILE A 408 7.91 -2.84 20.17
C ILE A 408 7.87 -4.16 19.39
N LYS A 409 7.82 -4.11 18.06
CA LYS A 409 7.88 -5.30 17.20
C LYS A 409 9.14 -6.13 17.41
N SER A 410 10.27 -5.51 17.75
CA SER A 410 11.50 -6.25 18.08
C SER A 410 11.33 -7.20 19.27
N VAL A 411 10.49 -6.83 20.25
CA VAL A 411 10.19 -7.67 21.42
C VAL A 411 9.06 -8.65 21.12
N THR A 412 8.02 -8.24 20.39
CA THR A 412 6.84 -9.09 20.18
C THR A 412 7.04 -10.17 19.12
N ARG A 413 7.87 -9.95 18.09
CA ARG A 413 8.08 -10.92 16.99
C ARG A 413 8.66 -12.25 17.49
N ASN A 414 9.74 -12.21 18.27
CA ASN A 414 10.34 -13.38 18.91
C ASN A 414 9.95 -13.50 20.40
N GLY A 415 8.77 -13.00 20.77
CA GLY A 415 8.29 -12.99 22.15
C GLY A 415 8.26 -14.38 22.80
N ARG A 416 8.03 -15.44 22.01
CA ARG A 416 8.11 -16.84 22.50
C ARG A 416 9.48 -17.18 23.06
N SER A 417 10.56 -16.78 22.38
CA SER A 417 11.94 -17.04 22.81
C SER A 417 12.29 -16.25 24.07
N ILE A 418 11.81 -14.99 24.16
CA ILE A 418 11.99 -14.15 25.36
C ILE A 418 11.26 -14.77 26.55
N ILE A 419 10.01 -15.19 26.38
CA ILE A 419 9.22 -15.84 27.44
C ILE A 419 9.90 -17.15 27.89
N LEU A 420 10.37 -17.99 26.96
CA LEU A 420 11.11 -19.21 27.30
C LEU A 420 12.40 -18.93 28.08
N THR A 421 13.12 -17.86 27.72
CA THR A 421 14.32 -17.43 28.42
C THR A 421 13.99 -16.90 29.82
N ALA A 422 12.90 -16.15 29.98
CA ALA A 422 12.42 -15.70 31.28
C ALA A 422 11.97 -16.87 32.17
N VAL A 423 11.34 -17.89 31.59
CA VAL A 423 11.01 -19.14 32.30
C VAL A 423 12.28 -19.88 32.72
N LEU A 424 13.30 -19.95 31.87
CA LEU A 424 14.61 -20.50 32.25
C LEU A 424 15.24 -19.71 33.41
N ALA A 425 15.18 -18.38 33.37
CA ALA A 425 15.62 -17.52 34.46
C ALA A 425 14.91 -17.84 35.77
N LEU A 426 13.58 -17.99 35.72
CA LEU A 426 12.76 -18.33 36.88
C LEU A 426 13.11 -19.72 37.45
N ILE A 427 13.36 -20.71 36.59
CA ILE A 427 13.79 -22.05 37.00
C ILE A 427 15.17 -21.99 37.67
N LEU A 428 16.11 -21.23 37.12
CA LEU A 428 17.44 -21.08 37.73
C LEU A 428 17.36 -20.36 39.07
N VAL A 429 16.62 -19.25 39.15
CA VAL A 429 16.35 -18.54 40.41
C VAL A 429 15.75 -19.50 41.44
N TYR A 430 14.76 -20.30 41.05
CA TYR A 430 14.15 -21.32 41.92
C TYR A 430 15.17 -22.33 42.47
N LEU A 431 16.07 -22.85 41.63
CA LEU A 431 17.13 -23.77 42.06
C LEU A 431 18.10 -23.10 43.04
N PHE A 432 18.53 -21.87 42.76
CA PHE A 432 19.39 -21.11 43.67
C PHE A 432 18.68 -20.81 45.00
N SER A 433 17.37 -20.50 44.98
CA SER A 433 16.58 -20.31 46.19
C SER A 433 16.45 -21.57 47.05
N ILE A 434 16.38 -22.77 46.46
CA ILE A 434 16.41 -24.03 47.22
C ILE A 434 17.75 -24.19 47.93
N VAL A 435 18.86 -23.96 47.22
CA VAL A 435 20.21 -24.05 47.80
C VAL A 435 20.40 -23.00 48.90
N GLY A 436 19.94 -21.76 48.65
CA GLY A 436 19.92 -20.69 49.65
C GLY A 436 19.11 -21.04 50.88
N TYR A 437 17.91 -21.61 50.71
CA TYR A 437 17.04 -22.02 51.80
C TYR A 437 17.61 -23.17 52.65
N LEU A 438 18.30 -24.13 52.03
CA LEU A 438 18.84 -25.30 52.74
C LEU A 438 20.16 -24.99 53.47
N PHE A 439 21.03 -24.15 52.90
CA PHE A 439 22.39 -23.96 53.40
C PHE A 439 22.68 -22.56 53.94
N PHE A 440 21.98 -21.52 53.48
CA PHE A 440 22.28 -20.11 53.78
C PHE A 440 21.06 -19.35 54.32
N LYS A 441 20.09 -20.07 54.90
CA LYS A 441 18.82 -19.51 55.40
C LYS A 441 19.04 -18.30 56.32
N ASP A 442 19.98 -18.44 57.24
CA ASP A 442 20.23 -17.45 58.30
C ASP A 442 20.96 -16.20 57.77
N ASP A 443 21.54 -16.25 56.57
CA ASP A 443 22.24 -15.12 55.95
C ASP A 443 21.28 -14.16 55.21
N PHE A 444 20.02 -14.55 54.98
CA PHE A 444 18.97 -13.74 54.33
C PHE A 444 18.34 -12.73 55.32
N ILE A 445 19.13 -11.74 55.70
CA ILE A 445 18.73 -10.66 56.59
C ILE A 445 18.62 -9.37 55.76
N LEU A 446 17.43 -8.80 55.70
CA LEU A 446 17.18 -7.53 55.02
C LEU A 446 16.98 -6.42 56.07
N GLU A 447 17.56 -5.26 55.83
CA GLU A 447 17.24 -4.05 56.59
C GLU A 447 15.89 -3.50 56.09
N VAL A 448 14.93 -3.34 57.01
CA VAL A 448 13.55 -2.95 56.73
C VAL A 448 13.17 -1.78 57.63
N ASP A 449 12.65 -0.71 57.02
CA ASP A 449 12.02 0.39 57.76
C ASP A 449 10.60 -0.03 58.19
N LYS A 450 10.41 -0.35 59.47
CA LYS A 450 9.08 -0.70 60.00
C LYS A 450 8.17 0.53 59.99
N LEU A 451 6.96 0.39 59.43
CA LEU A 451 5.94 1.44 59.54
C LEU A 451 5.50 1.59 61.01
N PRO A 452 5.45 2.82 61.55
CA PRO A 452 4.96 3.04 62.91
C PRO A 452 3.48 2.66 63.01
N ASN A 453 3.13 1.81 63.97
CA ASN A 453 1.75 1.44 64.26
C ASN A 453 1.00 2.67 64.82
N GLU A 454 0.20 3.36 64.00
CA GLU A 454 -0.74 4.42 64.43
C GLU A 454 -1.94 3.88 65.23
N THR A 455 -1.73 2.97 66.19
CA THR A 455 -2.81 2.46 67.06
C THR A 455 -2.57 2.69 68.55
N LEU A 456 -1.51 3.38 68.97
CA LEU A 456 -1.21 3.64 70.39
C LEU A 456 -0.68 5.05 70.66
N LEU A 457 -1.42 6.09 70.28
CA LEU A 457 -1.27 7.42 70.88
C LEU A 457 -2.61 7.90 71.45
N PRO A 458 -2.69 8.29 72.74
CA PRO A 458 -3.89 8.87 73.30
C PRO A 458 -4.10 10.28 72.74
N ASP A 459 -5.36 10.56 72.40
CA ASP A 459 -5.90 11.81 71.88
C ASP A 459 -5.38 13.08 72.58
N GLN A 460 -4.87 14.03 71.77
CA GLN A 460 -5.00 15.45 72.06
C GLN A 460 -4.83 16.30 70.79
N HIS A 461 -5.92 16.50 70.04
CA HIS A 461 -6.48 17.82 69.67
C HIS A 461 -7.48 17.70 68.50
N ASN A 462 -8.65 18.30 68.72
CA ASN A 462 -9.74 18.52 67.78
C ASN A 462 -9.27 19.16 66.46
N GLU A 463 -9.73 18.67 65.30
CA GLU A 463 -10.52 19.43 64.32
C GLU A 463 -11.03 18.56 63.15
N ILE A 464 -12.36 18.58 63.02
CA ILE A 464 -13.30 18.16 61.96
C ILE A 464 -12.72 17.80 60.57
N GLY A 465 -13.00 16.57 60.10
CA GLY A 465 -13.05 16.23 58.67
C GLY A 465 -12.85 14.74 58.33
N GLU A 466 -13.93 14.01 58.04
CA GLU A 466 -13.94 12.59 57.60
C GLU A 466 -13.10 12.30 56.35
N PRO A 467 -12.61 11.04 56.22
CA PRO A 467 -12.75 10.34 54.95
C PRO A 467 -13.44 8.97 55.11
N MET A 468 -14.49 8.81 54.32
CA MET A 468 -15.21 7.57 54.03
C MET A 468 -14.31 6.64 53.19
N THR A 469 -13.94 5.48 53.72
CA THR A 469 -13.77 4.18 53.01
C THR A 469 -13.21 3.17 54.00
N ARG A 470 -14.09 2.60 54.82
CA ARG A 470 -13.77 1.52 55.74
C ARG A 470 -14.74 0.38 55.49
N GLU A 471 -14.42 -0.47 54.52
CA GLU A 471 -15.04 -1.80 54.40
C GLU A 471 -14.17 -2.69 53.53
N PHE A 472 -13.28 -3.49 54.13
CA PHE A 472 -12.93 -4.84 53.66
C PHE A 472 -12.18 -5.56 54.81
N LEU A 473 -12.92 -6.47 55.46
CA LEU A 473 -12.48 -7.74 56.06
C LEU A 473 -11.55 -7.71 57.30
N TYR A 474 -12.09 -7.92 58.51
CA TYR A 474 -12.21 -9.25 59.12
C TYR A 474 -12.81 -9.20 60.54
N SER A 475 -13.63 -10.22 60.78
CA SER A 475 -14.26 -10.71 62.00
C SER A 475 -13.40 -10.74 63.29
N ASN A 476 -13.97 -10.18 64.37
CA ASN A 476 -14.03 -10.66 65.77
C ASN A 476 -13.02 -11.71 66.28
N VAL A 477 -12.41 -11.42 67.44
CA VAL A 477 -12.25 -12.22 68.69
C VAL A 477 -11.20 -11.47 69.55
N CYS A 478 -11.48 -10.94 70.75
CA CYS A 478 -11.61 -11.68 71.99
C CYS A 478 -12.27 -10.82 73.09
N LYS A 479 -13.07 -11.47 73.95
CA LYS A 479 -13.74 -10.92 75.13
C LYS A 479 -12.78 -10.85 76.31
N ILE A 480 -12.90 -9.77 77.09
CA ILE A 480 -12.35 -9.63 78.44
C ILE A 480 -13.37 -10.22 79.42
N GLU A 481 -12.94 -11.13 80.30
CA GLU A 481 -13.56 -11.32 81.61
C GLU A 481 -12.47 -11.55 82.67
N ASP A 482 -12.73 -10.96 83.82
CA ASP A 482 -12.11 -11.11 85.14
C ASP A 482 -10.77 -10.42 85.42
N GLY A 483 -10.89 -9.41 86.27
CA GLY A 483 -9.83 -8.50 86.67
C GLY A 483 -8.95 -9.05 87.77
N GLU A 484 -7.75 -8.48 87.83
CA GLU A 484 -7.01 -8.31 89.07
C GLU A 484 -6.10 -7.08 88.93
N ASN A 485 -5.98 -6.40 90.06
CA ASN A 485 -5.40 -5.10 90.27
C ASN A 485 -3.89 -5.27 90.50
N CYS A 486 -3.02 -4.55 89.78
CA CYS A 486 -1.66 -4.33 90.26
C CYS A 486 -1.24 -2.88 90.06
N SER A 487 -1.33 -2.18 91.19
CA SER A 487 -0.71 -0.89 91.41
C SER A 487 0.80 -1.04 91.62
N SER A 488 1.50 -0.01 91.17
CA SER A 488 2.63 0.65 91.82
C SER A 488 4.06 0.37 91.36
N VAL A 489 4.78 1.50 91.35
CA VAL A 489 6.23 1.73 91.51
C VAL A 489 7.00 1.99 90.21
N ILE A 490 7.19 3.29 89.94
CA ILE A 490 8.33 3.84 89.20
C ILE A 490 9.58 3.68 90.07
N PRO A 491 10.69 3.21 89.49
CA PRO A 491 11.97 3.89 89.76
C PRO A 491 12.72 4.19 88.47
N SER A 492 13.00 5.48 88.28
CA SER A 492 14.04 5.99 87.39
C SER A 492 15.42 5.49 87.82
N THR A 493 16.12 4.73 86.98
CA THR A 493 17.58 4.57 87.04
C THR A 493 18.12 4.27 85.64
N GLU A 494 19.16 4.99 85.26
CA GLU A 494 19.88 4.96 83.98
C GLU A 494 20.44 3.56 83.65
N LEU A 495 20.32 3.13 82.38
CA LEU A 495 21.24 2.25 81.65
C LEU A 495 20.87 2.34 80.14
N ALA A 496 21.61 3.12 79.37
CA ALA A 496 22.61 2.64 78.40
C ALA A 496 22.03 1.82 77.23
N SER A 497 21.89 2.51 76.08
CA SER A 497 22.05 1.99 74.71
C SER A 497 21.47 0.61 74.36
N GLU A 498 20.22 0.60 73.89
CA GLU A 498 19.69 -0.42 72.97
C GLU A 498 18.84 0.27 71.88
N GLU A 499 19.49 1.02 70.98
CA GLU A 499 18.92 1.36 69.67
C GLU A 499 19.81 0.65 68.64
N SER A 500 19.30 -0.40 67.95
CA SER A 500 19.74 -0.88 66.60
C SER A 500 19.44 -2.36 66.24
N GLU A 501 18.68 -3.14 67.02
CA GLU A 501 18.39 -4.54 66.65
C GLU A 501 16.99 -4.77 66.05
N GLU A 502 16.10 -3.77 66.00
CA GLU A 502 14.72 -3.98 65.52
C GLU A 502 14.51 -3.83 64.00
N ASP A 503 15.50 -3.37 63.23
CA ASP A 503 15.32 -3.02 61.81
C ASP A 503 15.76 -4.12 60.81
N LYS A 504 16.01 -5.35 61.30
CA LYS A 504 16.46 -6.48 60.47
C LYS A 504 15.44 -7.60 60.46
N GLU A 505 15.04 -8.05 59.27
CA GLU A 505 14.05 -9.11 59.09
C GLU A 505 14.61 -10.30 58.30
N HIS A 506 14.29 -11.50 58.76
CA HIS A 506 14.66 -12.75 58.08
C HIS A 506 13.70 -13.03 56.93
N THR A 507 14.18 -12.89 55.70
CA THR A 507 13.31 -12.93 54.49
C THR A 507 13.24 -14.30 53.81
N CYS A 508 13.93 -15.32 54.36
CA CYS A 508 14.00 -16.68 53.80
C CYS A 508 13.50 -17.74 54.83
N GLU A 509 12.48 -17.42 55.63
CA GLU A 509 11.90 -18.40 56.58
C GLU A 509 11.11 -19.52 55.87
N THR A 510 10.45 -19.18 54.76
CA THR A 510 9.77 -20.12 53.87
C THR A 510 10.43 -20.13 52.50
N LEU A 511 10.37 -21.28 51.80
CA LEU A 511 10.93 -21.39 50.45
C LEU A 511 10.31 -20.38 49.48
N LEU A 512 9.01 -20.10 49.60
CA LEU A 512 8.33 -19.12 48.77
C LEU A 512 8.89 -17.72 48.96
N MET A 513 9.06 -17.27 50.21
CA MET A 513 9.65 -15.95 50.49
C MET A 513 11.11 -15.91 50.02
N CYS A 514 11.85 -17.01 50.16
CA CYS A 514 13.21 -17.08 49.63
C CYS A 514 13.27 -16.93 48.09
N ILE A 515 12.31 -17.52 47.36
CA ILE A 515 12.18 -17.34 45.90
C ILE A 515 11.85 -15.89 45.57
N ILE A 516 10.89 -15.28 46.27
CA ILE A 516 10.50 -13.88 46.05
C ILE A 516 11.67 -12.93 46.33
N THR A 517 12.41 -13.16 47.42
CA THR A 517 13.56 -12.34 47.81
C THR A 517 14.68 -12.43 46.78
N VAL A 518 15.05 -13.64 46.34
CA VAL A 518 16.09 -13.83 45.30
C VAL A 518 15.63 -13.29 43.94
N LEU A 519 14.36 -13.45 43.58
CA LEU A 519 13.81 -12.93 42.32
C LEU A 519 13.77 -11.40 42.30
N SER A 520 13.30 -10.77 43.38
CA SER A 520 13.11 -9.32 43.45
C SER A 520 14.41 -8.58 43.69
N HIS A 521 15.14 -8.96 44.75
CA HIS A 521 16.38 -8.26 45.14
C HIS A 521 17.60 -8.86 44.44
N GLY A 522 17.66 -10.18 44.26
CA GLY A 522 18.80 -10.82 43.62
C GLY A 522 18.96 -10.50 42.13
N LEU A 523 17.86 -10.33 41.37
CA LEU A 523 17.94 -9.92 39.95
C LEU A 523 18.13 -8.41 39.76
N ARG A 524 17.60 -7.59 40.68
CA ARG A 524 17.59 -6.12 40.55
C ARG A 524 18.85 -5.47 41.12
N SER A 525 19.44 -6.05 42.16
CA SER A 525 20.73 -5.62 42.69
C SER A 525 21.82 -6.04 41.69
N GLY A 526 22.50 -5.06 41.07
CA GLY A 526 23.39 -5.29 39.94
C GLY A 526 24.55 -6.28 40.16
N GLY A 527 24.94 -6.58 41.41
CA GLY A 527 25.93 -7.61 41.77
C GLY A 527 25.35 -8.99 42.11
N GLY A 528 24.04 -9.18 41.97
CA GLY A 528 23.36 -10.46 42.22
C GLY A 528 22.87 -10.62 43.66
N VAL A 529 22.52 -11.85 44.03
CA VAL A 529 22.00 -12.18 45.37
C VAL A 529 23.02 -11.94 46.51
N GLY A 530 24.32 -11.95 46.20
CA GLY A 530 25.39 -11.71 47.17
C GLY A 530 25.37 -10.32 47.80
N ASP A 531 24.82 -9.31 47.09
CA ASP A 531 24.66 -7.95 47.61
C ASP A 531 23.49 -7.82 48.59
N VAL A 532 22.55 -8.78 48.56
CA VAL A 532 21.34 -8.80 49.40
C VAL A 532 21.60 -9.52 50.72
N LEU A 533 22.45 -10.54 50.67
CA LEU A 533 22.83 -11.37 51.80
C LEU A 533 23.87 -10.67 52.69
N ARG A 534 23.95 -11.04 53.98
CA ARG A 534 24.99 -10.48 54.85
C ARG A 534 26.39 -10.83 54.33
N LYS A 535 27.36 -9.96 54.62
CA LYS A 535 28.77 -10.18 54.28
C LYS A 535 29.37 -11.22 55.26
N PRO A 536 29.85 -12.38 54.80
CA PRO A 536 30.42 -13.42 55.67
C PRO A 536 31.83 -13.05 56.15
N SER A 537 32.21 -13.49 57.34
CA SER A 537 33.60 -13.37 57.84
C SER A 537 34.51 -14.44 57.24
N LYS A 538 35.80 -14.13 57.10
CA LYS A 538 36.84 -15.05 56.58
C LYS A 538 37.02 -16.33 57.43
N GLU A 539 36.55 -16.30 58.67
CA GLU A 539 36.73 -17.37 59.67
C GLU A 539 35.57 -18.38 59.67
N GLU A 540 34.51 -18.10 58.92
CA GLU A 540 33.34 -18.98 58.83
C GLU A 540 33.60 -20.22 57.96
N PRO A 541 33.18 -21.43 58.38
CA PRO A 541 33.49 -22.67 57.67
C PRO A 541 32.87 -22.74 56.26
N LEU A 542 31.78 -22.02 56.03
CA LEU A 542 31.05 -21.97 54.76
C LEU A 542 31.44 -20.77 53.88
N PHE A 543 32.46 -19.98 54.26
CA PHE A 543 32.87 -18.79 53.52
C PHE A 543 33.17 -19.09 52.04
N ALA A 544 33.94 -20.14 51.75
CA ALA A 544 34.27 -20.52 50.37
C ALA A 544 33.04 -20.98 49.57
N ALA A 545 32.15 -21.74 50.19
CA ALA A 545 30.90 -22.18 49.56
C ALA A 545 29.97 -21.00 49.26
N ARG A 546 29.89 -20.02 50.17
CA ARG A 546 29.13 -18.78 50.02
C ARG A 546 29.63 -17.93 48.84
N VAL A 547 30.94 -17.74 48.72
CA VAL A 547 31.56 -17.02 47.59
C VAL A 547 31.28 -17.71 46.25
N ILE A 548 31.39 -19.05 46.20
CA ILE A 548 31.08 -19.82 44.99
C ILE A 548 29.61 -19.67 44.61
N TYR A 549 28.70 -19.74 45.58
CA TYR A 549 27.27 -19.53 45.34
C TYR A 549 26.97 -18.14 44.75
N ASP A 550 27.56 -17.08 45.30
CA ASP A 550 27.37 -15.71 44.80
C ASP A 550 27.92 -15.53 43.38
N LEU A 551 29.12 -16.03 43.12
CA LEU A 551 29.75 -15.95 41.79
C LEU A 551 28.98 -16.77 40.74
N LEU A 552 28.49 -17.96 41.10
CA LEU A 552 27.69 -18.79 40.20
C LEU A 552 26.35 -18.13 39.88
N PHE A 553 25.68 -17.55 40.88
CA PHE A 553 24.43 -16.81 40.66
C PHE A 553 24.68 -15.61 39.73
N PHE A 554 25.71 -14.80 40.02
CA PHE A 554 26.05 -13.64 39.21
C PHE A 554 26.38 -14.01 37.76
N PHE A 555 27.23 -15.01 37.54
CA PHE A 555 27.63 -15.40 36.18
C PHE A 555 26.48 -16.06 35.40
N MET A 556 25.76 -17.00 36.01
CA MET A 556 24.72 -17.75 35.31
C MET A 556 23.44 -16.94 35.11
N VAL A 557 22.96 -16.26 36.14
CA VAL A 557 21.65 -15.60 36.10
C VAL A 557 21.76 -14.18 35.55
N ILE A 558 22.72 -13.38 36.02
CA ILE A 558 22.88 -11.99 35.57
C ILE A 558 23.63 -11.93 34.25
N ILE A 559 24.85 -12.47 34.18
CA ILE A 559 25.68 -12.32 32.98
C ILE A 559 25.19 -13.15 31.81
N ILE A 560 24.80 -14.41 32.00
CA ILE A 560 24.34 -15.25 30.88
C ILE A 560 22.87 -14.99 30.58
N VAL A 561 21.96 -15.24 31.53
CA VAL A 561 20.52 -15.27 31.21
C VAL A 561 19.94 -13.89 30.91
N LEU A 562 20.25 -12.86 31.72
CA LEU A 562 19.73 -11.52 31.47
C LEU A 562 20.28 -10.93 30.16
N ASN A 563 21.56 -11.14 29.86
CA ASN A 563 22.14 -10.71 28.57
C ASN A 563 21.65 -11.55 27.38
N LEU A 564 21.23 -12.81 27.59
CA LEU A 564 20.59 -13.60 26.54
C LEU A 564 19.28 -12.95 26.10
N ILE A 565 18.48 -12.45 27.05
CA ILE A 565 17.23 -11.72 26.74
C ILE A 565 17.54 -10.48 25.88
N PHE A 566 18.52 -9.67 26.27
CA PHE A 566 18.95 -8.52 25.45
C PHE A 566 19.53 -8.94 24.09
N GLY A 567 20.27 -10.05 24.04
CA GLY A 567 20.83 -10.60 22.81
C GLY A 567 19.74 -10.96 21.80
N VAL A 568 18.67 -11.64 22.25
CA VAL A 568 17.51 -11.97 21.38
C VAL A 568 16.82 -10.70 20.87
N ILE A 569 16.70 -9.65 21.69
CA ILE A 569 16.09 -8.37 21.27
C ILE A 569 16.96 -7.62 20.26
N ILE A 570 18.29 -7.66 20.40
CA ILE A 570 19.20 -7.01 19.45
C ILE A 570 19.17 -7.74 18.10
N ASP A 571 19.16 -9.07 18.12
CA ASP A 571 19.07 -9.90 16.91
C ASP A 571 17.76 -9.66 16.14
N THR A 572 16.62 -9.63 16.84
CA THR A 572 15.33 -9.30 16.22
C THR A 572 15.28 -7.90 15.64
N PHE A 573 15.95 -6.93 16.27
CA PHE A 573 16.05 -5.57 15.76
C PHE A 573 16.89 -5.50 14.48
N ALA A 574 17.99 -6.25 14.42
CA ALA A 574 18.81 -6.38 13.22
C ALA A 574 18.03 -7.04 12.07
N ASP A 575 17.26 -8.09 12.36
CA ASP A 575 16.39 -8.76 11.38
C ASP A 575 15.32 -7.83 10.81
N LEU A 576 14.60 -7.11 11.67
CA LEU A 576 13.57 -6.16 11.25
C LEU A 576 14.14 -5.04 10.38
N ARG A 577 15.35 -4.56 10.70
CA ARG A 577 16.05 -3.56 9.89
C ARG A 577 16.43 -4.11 8.51
N SER A 578 17.02 -5.30 8.47
CA SER A 578 17.43 -5.98 7.24
C SER A 578 16.23 -6.26 6.33
N GLU A 579 15.11 -6.72 6.90
CA GLU A 579 13.87 -6.96 6.17
C GLU A 579 13.28 -5.67 5.60
N LYS A 580 13.21 -4.59 6.41
CA LYS A 580 12.74 -3.27 5.93
C LYS A 580 13.61 -2.76 4.79
N GLN A 581 14.94 -2.85 4.92
CA GLN A 581 15.88 -2.43 3.88
C GLN A 581 15.69 -3.24 2.59
N LYS A 582 15.59 -4.57 2.69
CA LYS A 582 15.35 -5.45 1.54
C LYS A 582 14.02 -5.13 0.85
N LYS A 583 12.97 -4.84 1.62
CA LYS A 583 11.65 -4.46 1.09
C LYS A 583 11.71 -3.11 0.36
N GLU A 584 12.40 -2.12 0.91
CA GLU A 584 12.60 -0.82 0.27
C GLU A 584 13.45 -0.90 -1.01
N GLU A 585 14.48 -1.75 -1.00
CA GLU A 585 15.31 -2.03 -2.18
C GLU A 585 14.46 -2.61 -3.30
N ILE A 586 13.73 -3.70 -3.02
CA ILE A 586 12.79 -4.35 -3.95
C ILE A 586 11.79 -3.35 -4.55
N LEU A 587 11.25 -2.43 -3.74
CA LEU A 587 10.29 -1.44 -4.22
C LEU A 587 10.90 -0.41 -5.17
N LYS A 588 12.23 -0.19 -5.12
CA LYS A 588 12.94 0.77 -5.97
C LYS A 588 13.55 0.11 -7.21
N THR A 589 13.99 -1.15 -7.07
CA THR A 589 14.77 -1.84 -8.10
C THR A 589 13.95 -2.85 -8.89
N THR A 590 12.80 -3.33 -8.41
CA THR A 590 11.97 -4.30 -9.12
C THR A 590 10.64 -3.69 -9.56
N CYS A 591 10.23 -3.93 -10.81
CA CYS A 591 8.91 -3.53 -11.29
C CYS A 591 7.81 -4.29 -10.54
N PHE A 592 6.72 -3.61 -10.19
CA PHE A 592 5.63 -4.19 -9.38
C PHE A 592 4.85 -5.26 -10.13
N ILE A 593 4.66 -5.10 -11.45
CA ILE A 593 3.85 -5.99 -12.28
C ILE A 593 4.69 -7.14 -12.82
N CYS A 594 5.65 -6.87 -13.70
CA CYS A 594 6.40 -7.94 -14.36
C CYS A 594 7.48 -8.60 -13.50
N GLY A 595 7.90 -7.97 -12.40
CA GLY A 595 8.95 -8.50 -11.53
C GLY A 595 10.38 -8.37 -12.09
N LEU A 596 10.57 -7.63 -13.20
CA LEU A 596 11.89 -7.36 -13.75
C LEU A 596 12.67 -6.38 -12.88
N GLU A 597 13.97 -6.60 -12.80
CA GLU A 597 14.92 -5.72 -12.13
C GLU A 597 15.29 -4.53 -13.03
N ARG A 598 15.67 -3.43 -12.38
CA ARG A 598 16.04 -2.15 -12.99
C ARG A 598 17.22 -2.29 -13.96
N ASP A 599 18.15 -3.19 -13.65
CA ASP A 599 19.34 -3.49 -14.46
C ASP A 599 19.01 -3.90 -15.91
N LYS A 600 17.84 -4.53 -16.14
CA LYS A 600 17.41 -4.97 -17.47
C LYS A 600 17.07 -3.84 -18.42
N PHE A 601 16.79 -2.65 -17.89
CA PHE A 601 16.45 -1.46 -18.66
C PHE A 601 17.65 -0.53 -18.88
N ASP A 602 18.79 -0.83 -18.25
CA ASP A 602 20.02 -0.10 -18.48
C ASP A 602 20.46 -0.28 -19.95
N ASN A 603 20.83 0.83 -20.61
CA ASN A 603 21.21 0.87 -22.03
C ASN A 603 20.10 0.48 -23.03
N LYS A 604 18.82 0.50 -22.62
CA LYS A 604 17.67 0.39 -23.52
C LYS A 604 17.07 1.76 -23.84
N THR A 605 16.20 1.81 -24.86
CA THR A 605 15.53 3.06 -25.27
C THR A 605 14.53 3.55 -24.23
N VAL A 606 13.93 2.63 -23.48
CA VAL A 606 12.97 2.90 -22.42
C VAL A 606 13.68 2.79 -21.07
N THR A 607 13.53 3.82 -20.23
CA THR A 607 14.09 3.83 -18.88
C THR A 607 13.21 3.06 -17.91
N PHE A 608 13.77 2.59 -16.78
CA PHE A 608 12.97 1.90 -15.75
C PHE A 608 11.84 2.78 -15.20
N GLU A 609 12.08 4.07 -15.01
CA GLU A 609 11.10 5.04 -14.53
C GLU A 609 9.95 5.24 -15.54
N GLU A 610 10.24 5.26 -16.83
CA GLU A 610 9.23 5.31 -17.89
C GLU A 610 8.45 4.00 -17.96
N HIS A 611 9.14 2.86 -17.87
CA HIS A 611 8.52 1.54 -17.83
C HIS A 611 7.47 1.43 -16.70
N ILE A 612 7.80 1.78 -15.45
CA ILE A 612 6.86 1.65 -14.32
C ILE A 612 5.71 2.68 -14.36
N LYS A 613 5.89 3.81 -15.05
CA LYS A 613 4.92 4.91 -15.06
C LYS A 613 3.97 4.83 -16.24
N GLU A 614 4.48 4.48 -17.40
CA GLU A 614 3.75 4.50 -18.67
C GLU A 614 3.37 3.08 -19.11
N GLU A 615 4.27 2.08 -19.08
CA GLU A 615 3.98 0.71 -19.56
C GLU A 615 3.32 -0.17 -18.48
N HIS A 616 3.98 -0.33 -17.33
CA HIS A 616 3.64 -1.26 -16.25
C HIS A 616 3.18 -0.52 -14.98
N ASN A 617 2.31 0.46 -15.17
CA ASN A 617 1.70 1.19 -14.06
C ASN A 617 0.61 0.35 -13.38
N MET A 618 0.82 -0.04 -12.13
CA MET A 618 -0.13 -0.88 -11.38
C MET A 618 -1.55 -0.29 -11.31
N TRP A 619 -1.68 1.04 -11.30
CA TRP A 619 -2.98 1.68 -11.22
C TRP A 619 -3.72 1.59 -12.54
N HIS A 620 -3.04 1.54 -13.68
CA HIS A 620 -3.67 1.30 -14.98
C HIS A 620 -4.29 -0.10 -15.01
N TYR A 621 -3.62 -1.14 -14.47
CA TYR A 621 -4.22 -2.47 -14.35
C TYR A 621 -5.47 -2.47 -13.45
N LEU A 622 -5.46 -1.73 -12.33
CA LEU A 622 -6.66 -1.57 -11.51
C LEU A 622 -7.79 -0.88 -12.29
N CYS A 623 -7.48 0.22 -12.99
CA CYS A 623 -8.47 0.93 -13.82
C CYS A 623 -9.06 0.02 -14.90
N PHE A 624 -8.25 -0.86 -15.50
CA PHE A 624 -8.72 -1.81 -16.50
C PHE A 624 -9.65 -2.87 -15.89
N ILE A 625 -9.30 -3.43 -14.73
CA ILE A 625 -10.18 -4.37 -13.99
C ILE A 625 -11.52 -3.70 -13.66
N VAL A 626 -11.49 -2.42 -13.26
CA VAL A 626 -12.70 -1.64 -12.98
C VAL A 626 -13.49 -1.34 -14.25
N LEU A 627 -12.83 -1.04 -15.36
CA LEU A 627 -13.47 -0.84 -16.67
C LEU A 627 -14.28 -2.07 -17.06
N VAL A 628 -13.65 -3.26 -17.04
CA VAL A 628 -14.32 -4.53 -17.37
C VAL A 628 -15.53 -4.76 -16.45
N LYS A 629 -15.45 -4.42 -15.16
CA LYS A 629 -16.58 -4.57 -14.24
C LYS A 629 -17.76 -3.62 -14.49
N VAL A 630 -17.50 -2.41 -14.99
CA VAL A 630 -18.52 -1.35 -15.15
C VAL A 630 -19.11 -1.35 -16.58
N LYS A 631 -18.29 -1.69 -17.57
CA LYS A 631 -18.68 -1.71 -18.99
C LYS A 631 -19.62 -2.89 -19.27
N ASP A 632 -20.58 -2.67 -20.16
CA ASP A 632 -21.51 -3.73 -20.58
C ASP A 632 -20.77 -4.83 -21.36
N SER A 633 -21.12 -6.08 -21.08
CA SER A 633 -20.46 -7.24 -21.69
C SER A 633 -20.63 -7.35 -23.21
N THR A 634 -21.65 -6.70 -23.79
CA THR A 634 -21.88 -6.68 -25.24
C THR A 634 -20.97 -5.69 -25.97
N GLU A 635 -20.35 -4.75 -25.25
CA GLU A 635 -19.45 -3.74 -25.83
C GLU A 635 -17.97 -4.08 -25.62
N TYR A 636 -17.65 -5.23 -25.03
CA TYR A 636 -16.27 -5.63 -24.77
C TYR A 636 -15.48 -5.83 -26.06
N THR A 637 -14.30 -5.22 -26.14
CA THR A 637 -13.34 -5.52 -27.20
C THR A 637 -12.81 -6.96 -27.10
N GLY A 638 -12.03 -7.41 -28.08
CA GLY A 638 -11.49 -8.78 -28.08
C GLY A 638 -10.64 -9.08 -26.83
N PRO A 639 -9.64 -8.25 -26.49
CA PRO A 639 -8.84 -8.37 -25.28
C PRO A 639 -9.65 -8.19 -23.98
N GLU A 640 -10.61 -7.26 -23.95
CA GLU A 640 -11.47 -7.07 -22.77
C GLU A 640 -12.29 -8.32 -22.45
N SER A 641 -12.87 -8.96 -23.48
CA SER A 641 -13.61 -10.21 -23.34
C SER A 641 -12.74 -11.33 -22.79
N TYR A 642 -11.52 -11.47 -23.31
CA TYR A 642 -10.54 -12.45 -22.82
C TYR A 642 -10.17 -12.21 -21.36
N VAL A 643 -9.84 -10.98 -20.98
CA VAL A 643 -9.49 -10.67 -19.58
C VAL A 643 -10.70 -10.83 -18.65
N ALA A 644 -11.92 -10.51 -19.10
CA ALA A 644 -13.14 -10.74 -18.33
C ALA A 644 -13.33 -12.23 -17.99
N GLU A 645 -13.08 -13.12 -18.95
CA GLU A 645 -13.10 -14.57 -18.74
C GLU A 645 -12.02 -15.01 -17.74
N MET A 646 -10.78 -14.55 -17.90
CA MET A 646 -9.67 -14.86 -17.00
C MET A 646 -9.94 -14.40 -15.55
N ILE A 647 -10.54 -13.21 -15.38
CA ILE A 647 -10.95 -12.69 -14.06
C ILE A 647 -12.03 -13.58 -13.44
N LYS A 648 -13.01 -14.02 -14.23
CA LYS A 648 -14.10 -14.91 -13.78
C LYS A 648 -13.55 -16.27 -13.33
N GLU A 649 -12.54 -16.79 -14.01
CA GLU A 649 -11.85 -18.04 -13.65
C GLU A 649 -10.82 -17.87 -12.53
N ARG A 650 -10.56 -16.63 -12.08
CA ARG A 650 -9.48 -16.27 -11.14
C ARG A 650 -8.09 -16.70 -11.64
N ASN A 651 -7.89 -16.72 -12.95
CA ASN A 651 -6.60 -16.96 -13.56
C ASN A 651 -5.82 -15.64 -13.73
N LEU A 652 -4.58 -15.60 -13.24
CA LEU A 652 -3.70 -14.41 -13.27
C LEU A 652 -2.63 -14.48 -14.36
N ASP A 653 -2.69 -15.46 -15.26
CA ASP A 653 -1.67 -15.68 -16.31
C ASP A 653 -1.70 -14.61 -17.41
N TRP A 654 -2.77 -13.81 -17.48
CA TRP A 654 -2.87 -12.68 -18.40
C TRP A 654 -1.96 -11.50 -18.01
N PHE A 655 -1.45 -11.45 -16.78
CA PHE A 655 -0.43 -10.47 -16.39
C PHE A 655 0.94 -10.84 -16.95
N PRO A 656 1.74 -9.85 -17.39
CA PRO A 656 3.10 -10.12 -17.81
C PRO A 656 3.95 -10.56 -16.62
N ARG A 657 4.74 -11.63 -16.80
CA ARG A 657 5.66 -12.17 -15.80
C ARG A 657 7.05 -12.33 -16.40
N MET A 658 8.03 -11.67 -15.81
CA MET A 658 9.44 -11.67 -16.23
C MET A 658 9.66 -11.29 -17.70
N ARG A 659 8.78 -10.45 -18.27
CA ARG A 659 8.83 -9.97 -19.66
C ARG A 659 8.13 -8.62 -19.82
N ALA A 660 8.52 -7.86 -20.83
CA ALA A 660 7.94 -6.58 -21.24
C ALA A 660 8.18 -6.38 -22.75
N MET A 661 7.25 -5.75 -23.47
CA MET A 661 7.38 -5.57 -24.94
C MET A 661 8.63 -4.77 -25.32
N SER A 662 8.99 -3.77 -24.53
CA SER A 662 10.18 -2.94 -24.74
C SER A 662 11.50 -3.72 -24.76
N LEU A 663 11.54 -4.91 -24.13
CA LEU A 663 12.72 -5.78 -24.09
C LEU A 663 12.75 -6.85 -25.19
N VAL A 664 11.58 -7.22 -25.75
CA VAL A 664 11.44 -8.27 -26.78
C VAL A 664 12.07 -7.85 -28.12
N SER A 665 12.26 -6.55 -28.36
CA SER A 665 12.94 -6.00 -29.54
C SER A 665 14.42 -6.40 -29.71
N SER A 666 14.96 -7.27 -28.84
CA SER A 666 16.30 -7.84 -28.97
C SER A 666 16.37 -9.19 -29.69
N ASP A 667 15.28 -9.62 -30.35
CA ASP A 667 15.30 -10.77 -31.29
C ASP A 667 16.05 -10.47 -32.61
N SER A 668 16.68 -9.29 -32.74
CA SER A 668 17.58 -8.97 -33.87
C SER A 668 18.72 -9.99 -34.04
N GLU A 669 19.14 -10.65 -32.96
CA GLU A 669 20.12 -11.76 -33.03
C GLU A 669 19.51 -13.04 -33.63
N GLY A 670 18.22 -13.31 -33.37
CA GLY A 670 17.47 -14.41 -33.97
C GLY A 670 17.24 -14.17 -35.46
N GLU A 671 16.76 -12.97 -35.82
CA GLU A 671 16.54 -12.58 -37.22
C GLU A 671 17.86 -12.56 -38.02
N GLN A 672 18.97 -12.10 -37.45
CA GLN A 672 20.29 -12.21 -38.10
C GLN A 672 20.72 -13.65 -38.33
N ASN A 673 20.45 -14.56 -37.38
CA ASN A 673 20.75 -15.97 -37.55
C ASN A 673 19.86 -16.63 -38.62
N GLU A 674 18.59 -16.23 -38.73
CA GLU A 674 17.69 -16.69 -39.80
C GLU A 674 18.08 -16.14 -41.17
N LEU A 675 18.45 -14.86 -41.27
CA LEU A 675 19.00 -14.26 -42.48
C LEU A 675 20.29 -14.96 -42.93
N ARG A 676 21.15 -15.32 -41.97
CA ARG A 676 22.36 -16.10 -42.25
C ARG A 676 22.04 -17.50 -42.76
N ASN A 677 21.07 -18.20 -42.15
CA ASN A 677 20.62 -19.52 -42.61
C ASN A 677 19.95 -19.45 -43.99
N LEU A 678 19.19 -18.39 -44.29
CA LEU A 678 18.61 -18.14 -45.61
C LEU A 678 19.69 -17.87 -46.65
N GLN A 679 20.72 -17.09 -46.31
CA GLN A 679 21.87 -16.85 -47.18
C GLN A 679 22.61 -18.16 -47.50
N GLU A 680 22.83 -19.04 -46.50
CA GLU A 680 23.45 -20.35 -46.73
C GLU A 680 22.61 -21.25 -47.64
N LYS A 681 21.28 -21.26 -47.47
CA LYS A 681 20.36 -21.98 -48.38
C LYS A 681 20.40 -21.43 -49.80
N LEU A 682 20.45 -20.10 -49.96
CA LEU A 682 20.56 -19.46 -51.27
C LEU A 682 21.88 -19.83 -51.97
N ASP A 683 23.01 -19.78 -51.25
CA ASP A 683 24.32 -20.15 -51.78
C ASP A 683 24.39 -21.63 -52.17
N SER A 684 23.77 -22.51 -51.37
CA SER A 684 23.68 -23.94 -51.70
C SER A 684 22.87 -24.18 -52.98
N THR A 685 21.77 -23.42 -53.16
CA THR A 685 20.91 -23.50 -54.34
C THR A 685 21.63 -22.95 -55.56
N MET A 686 22.35 -21.83 -55.44
CA MET A 686 23.19 -21.28 -56.51
C MET A 686 24.28 -22.25 -56.96
N LYS A 687 24.96 -22.93 -56.01
CA LYS A 687 25.94 -23.98 -56.34
C LYS A 687 25.29 -25.14 -57.09
N LEU A 688 24.09 -25.56 -56.67
CA LEU A 688 23.37 -26.65 -57.33
C LEU A 688 22.97 -26.28 -58.77
N VAL A 689 22.47 -25.05 -58.98
CA VAL A 689 22.14 -24.51 -60.30
C VAL A 689 23.37 -24.38 -61.19
N SER A 690 24.50 -23.92 -60.64
CA SER A 690 25.77 -23.84 -61.36
C SER A 690 26.29 -25.23 -61.79
N ASN A 691 26.24 -26.20 -60.88
CA ASN A 691 26.62 -27.58 -61.17
C ASN A 691 25.72 -28.22 -62.23
N LEU A 692 24.40 -28.01 -62.13
CA LEU A 692 23.45 -28.51 -63.12
C LEU A 692 23.69 -27.87 -64.49
N SER A 693 23.96 -26.56 -64.53
CA SER A 693 24.33 -25.85 -65.75
C SER A 693 25.60 -26.43 -66.39
N SER A 694 26.64 -26.69 -65.57
CA SER A 694 27.88 -27.34 -66.04
C SER A 694 27.61 -28.74 -66.61
N GLN A 695 26.83 -29.56 -65.91
CA GLN A 695 26.45 -30.90 -66.38
C GLN A 695 25.65 -30.86 -67.68
N LEU A 696 24.74 -29.90 -67.82
CA LEU A 696 23.95 -29.73 -69.05
C LEU A 696 24.84 -29.35 -70.23
N THR A 697 25.85 -28.52 -69.98
CA THR A 697 26.84 -28.08 -70.98
C THR A 697 27.71 -29.26 -71.41
N GLU A 698 28.20 -30.06 -70.45
CA GLU A 698 28.98 -31.25 -70.72
C GLU A 698 28.18 -32.32 -71.48
N LEU A 699 26.91 -32.53 -71.11
CA LEU A 699 26.00 -33.43 -71.82
C LEU A 699 25.76 -32.98 -73.27
N LYS A 700 25.59 -31.67 -73.49
CA LYS A 700 25.47 -31.08 -74.82
C LYS A 700 26.72 -31.36 -75.66
N ASP A 701 27.91 -31.17 -75.08
CA ASP A 701 29.18 -31.43 -75.77
C ASP A 701 29.33 -32.91 -76.12
N GLN A 702 29.04 -33.82 -75.18
CA GLN A 702 29.02 -35.27 -75.44
C GLN A 702 28.04 -35.67 -76.54
N MET A 703 26.84 -35.08 -76.55
CA MET A 703 25.83 -35.32 -77.61
C MET A 703 26.31 -34.83 -78.97
N THR A 704 26.99 -33.67 -79.04
CA THR A 704 27.58 -33.20 -80.30
C THR A 704 28.72 -34.09 -80.78
N GLU A 705 29.54 -34.61 -79.86
CA GLU A 705 30.66 -35.47 -80.20
C GLU A 705 30.21 -36.87 -80.63
N GLN A 706 29.18 -37.43 -79.98
CA GLN A 706 28.49 -38.64 -80.46
C GLN A 706 27.89 -38.43 -81.86
N ARG A 707 27.31 -37.25 -82.13
CA ARG A 707 26.77 -36.94 -83.46
C ARG A 707 27.88 -36.90 -84.51
N LYS A 708 29.04 -36.30 -84.22
CA LYS A 708 30.22 -36.33 -85.09
C LYS A 708 30.75 -37.75 -85.30
N GLN A 709 30.81 -38.59 -84.26
CA GLN A 709 31.19 -39.99 -84.37
C GLN A 709 30.23 -40.79 -85.26
N LYS A 710 28.91 -40.63 -85.08
CA LYS A 710 27.90 -41.25 -85.96
C LYS A 710 28.04 -40.79 -87.40
N GLN A 711 28.35 -39.52 -87.65
CA GLN A 711 28.63 -39.00 -88.99
C GLN A 711 29.90 -39.62 -89.61
N ARG A 712 30.96 -39.82 -88.81
CA ARG A 712 32.17 -40.55 -89.26
C ARG A 712 31.87 -42.01 -89.63
N ILE A 713 31.06 -42.70 -88.83
CA ILE A 713 30.65 -44.09 -89.12
C ILE A 713 29.78 -44.13 -90.39
N GLY A 714 28.89 -43.16 -90.59
CA GLY A 714 28.09 -43.04 -91.81
C GLY A 714 28.92 -42.77 -93.08
N LEU A 715 30.08 -42.11 -92.94
CA LEU A 715 31.03 -41.86 -94.04
C LEU A 715 31.88 -43.09 -94.41
N LEU A 716 32.01 -44.07 -93.50
CA LEU A 716 32.72 -45.34 -93.70
C LEU A 716 31.80 -46.49 -94.17
N GLY A 717 30.49 -46.22 -94.32
CA GLY A 717 29.54 -47.16 -94.89
C GLY A 717 29.65 -47.23 -96.42
N HIS A 718 30.17 -48.35 -96.94
CA HIS A 718 30.12 -48.68 -98.37
C HIS A 718 28.67 -48.77 -98.89
N PRO A 719 28.39 -48.35 -100.14
CA PRO A 719 27.08 -48.52 -100.77
C PRO A 719 26.78 -50.01 -101.04
N PRO A 720 25.51 -50.45 -100.99
CA PRO A 720 25.16 -51.85 -101.20
C PRO A 720 25.32 -52.24 -102.67
N ILE A 721 26.02 -53.35 -102.91
CA ILE A 721 26.08 -54.04 -104.20
C ILE A 721 24.75 -54.75 -104.43
N ASN A 722 24.11 -54.38 -105.54
CA ASN A 722 22.85 -54.89 -106.04
C ASN A 722 23.04 -56.29 -106.64
N VAL A 723 22.47 -57.34 -106.04
CA VAL A 723 22.21 -58.62 -106.74
C VAL A 723 20.87 -59.20 -106.26
N ASN A 724 19.88 -59.10 -107.15
CA ASN A 724 18.63 -59.85 -107.12
C ASN A 724 18.88 -61.25 -107.69
N PRO A 725 18.31 -62.32 -107.10
CA PRO A 725 17.51 -63.22 -107.94
C PRO A 725 16.26 -63.78 -107.25
N GLN A 726 15.32 -64.11 -108.12
CA GLN A 726 14.00 -64.71 -107.91
C GLN A 726 14.01 -66.02 -107.08
N GLN A 727 12.86 -66.24 -106.42
CA GLN A 727 12.22 -67.49 -105.94
C GLN A 727 12.53 -68.76 -106.79
N PRO A 728 12.31 -70.03 -106.32
CA PRO A 728 11.22 -70.48 -105.42
C PRO A 728 11.52 -71.66 -104.44
N ALA A 729 10.65 -71.81 -103.43
CA ALA A 729 10.01 -73.04 -102.91
C ALA A 729 9.41 -72.76 -101.52
#